data_AF-A0A1S1MR36-F1
#
_entry.id   AF-A0A1S1MR36-F1
#
_cell.length_a   1.000
_cell.length_b   1.000
_cell.length_c   1.000
_cell.angle_alpha   90.00
_cell.angle_beta   90.00
_cell.angle_gamma   90.00
#
_symmetry.space_group_name_H-M   'P 1'
#
loop_
_entity.id
_entity.type
_entity.pdbx_description
1 polymer ?
#
loop_
_entity_poly.entity_id
_entity_poly.type
_entity_poly.pdbx_seq_one_letter_code
_entity_poly.pdbx_strand_id
1 'polypeptide(L)'
;MDLNGIVTSWNHAAQKIFGFREDEAINKSIYDLFVPPDCSKISLKGIQNLDDNLMEPFDIVANDSEANRIDVSITLSPIMVYGKKMIGVAAIIRDIRVQKETQSLLSELNESLEDKVKVRTKELELARKKAVEASEAKSNFVANICHEIRTPMNAILGLTYLLQKQQLSPTVLNMVQKIHHAGENLLGIINDILDFSKIEAHRLDIECVPFQLADVMDNVANIMSSSVGDKPIEVIMSAIPQGAESLKGDPLRLGQVLINLTGNALKFTKRGEVVVGMALVNGYIHNEKVRIRFSVRDTGVGIPQEKQKAIFNAFSQVDVSTTRTFGGTGLGLTISKQLVSLMGGDLQLFSEEGIGSEFYFELTFPLSDPATNFMPHMLHQRILIADDHDVALSLIVDTAVSLGWRPESTSSGKGALDKFEKRGRSAFDVLLIDWRMPGIDGLSVTTSIHEQMPDFDIPIILMVNAADRDKLYDNPASKLIDAVITKPVTSSSLYNTLLEIKNRRGGLKNNIVSSQAKRVEGLTILVVDDNEINRMVAQNILSSEGAHVELAENGSMAFSILVKAPKKFDVILMDVQMPVMDGYAATREIKQNKELRDIPVIALTAAVFKADRDAAIQAGMNDFVPKPFDVEELIGAVVRCAKKQHQYNVVEPNDNQQDEDLNIPYFSESLGLKKWSDKKSYQSQLAVFLEHHENDIQRISDELDKDNKTEAKRLCHKLRGSAGALELKPLWQLATKLEKALQVDSGDYSSQLKQLALCMGETIELVRAYLSENRQIKPKSNLKVVEFTHETEHACQRVLKTLKSDNPDEVEKTLNKVNKLLPDELVGSINTCLSEFDFRRAETIVKAYINSRNS
;
A
#
# COMPACT_ATOMS: atom_id res chain seq x y z
N MET A 1 -46.76 -70.84 3.08
CA MET A 1 -47.50 -71.43 1.93
C MET A 1 -46.69 -72.56 1.33
N ASP A 2 -47.35 -73.48 0.63
CA ASP A 2 -46.67 -74.50 -0.16
C ASP A 2 -46.09 -73.92 -1.46
N LEU A 3 -45.47 -74.78 -2.28
CA LEU A 3 -44.84 -74.39 -3.55
C LEU A 3 -45.85 -73.98 -4.64
N ASN A 4 -47.13 -74.24 -4.44
CA ASN A 4 -48.21 -73.87 -5.36
C ASN A 4 -48.90 -72.56 -4.95
N GLY A 5 -48.43 -71.90 -3.87
CA GLY A 5 -49.03 -70.68 -3.34
C GLY A 5 -50.27 -70.92 -2.48
N ILE A 6 -50.48 -72.15 -1.99
CA ILE A 6 -51.57 -72.48 -1.07
C ILE A 6 -51.14 -72.15 0.36
N VAL A 7 -51.95 -71.38 1.09
CA VAL A 7 -51.65 -70.97 2.45
C VAL A 7 -51.73 -72.18 3.39
N THR A 8 -50.62 -72.48 4.05
CA THR A 8 -50.48 -73.60 5.00
C THR A 8 -50.45 -73.16 6.47
N SER A 9 -50.21 -71.86 6.71
CA SER A 9 -50.17 -71.26 8.04
C SER A 9 -50.45 -69.76 7.88
N TRP A 10 -51.24 -69.21 8.81
CA TRP A 10 -51.67 -67.80 8.78
C TRP A 10 -51.69 -67.25 10.21
N ASN A 11 -50.86 -66.24 10.48
CA ASN A 11 -50.71 -65.72 11.84
C ASN A 11 -51.64 -64.52 12.11
N HIS A 12 -51.72 -64.13 13.39
CA HIS A 12 -52.53 -62.99 13.83
C HIS A 12 -52.14 -61.67 13.15
N ALA A 13 -50.87 -61.48 12.77
CA ALA A 13 -50.43 -60.27 12.07
C ALA A 13 -51.00 -60.19 10.65
N ALA A 14 -51.00 -61.30 9.92
CA ALA A 14 -51.61 -61.41 8.60
C ALA A 14 -53.14 -61.21 8.67
N GLN A 15 -53.81 -61.75 9.70
CA GLN A 15 -55.23 -61.48 9.95
C GLN A 15 -55.50 -59.99 10.21
N LYS A 16 -54.63 -59.28 10.94
CA LYS A 16 -54.76 -57.83 11.16
C LYS A 16 -54.56 -57.01 9.88
N ILE A 17 -53.65 -57.43 8.99
CA ILE A 17 -53.32 -56.70 7.76
C ILE A 17 -54.41 -56.90 6.69
N PHE A 18 -54.88 -58.14 6.50
CA PHE A 18 -55.80 -58.49 5.42
C PHE A 18 -57.25 -58.75 5.85
N GLY A 19 -57.54 -58.87 7.15
CA GLY A 19 -58.88 -59.10 7.67
C GLY A 19 -59.37 -60.57 7.64
N PHE A 20 -58.72 -61.46 6.87
CA PHE A 20 -59.08 -62.89 6.82
C PHE A 20 -58.69 -63.65 8.09
N ARG A 21 -59.62 -64.46 8.61
CA ARG A 21 -59.34 -65.39 9.72
C ARG A 21 -58.48 -66.56 9.24
N GLU A 22 -57.74 -67.19 10.16
CA GLU A 22 -56.86 -68.32 9.84
C GLU A 22 -57.62 -69.48 9.17
N ASP A 23 -58.83 -69.78 9.62
CA ASP A 23 -59.71 -70.82 9.06
C ASP A 23 -60.23 -70.50 7.65
N GLU A 24 -60.31 -69.21 7.30
CA GLU A 24 -60.71 -68.73 5.97
C GLU A 24 -59.52 -68.68 5.00
N ALA A 25 -58.31 -68.47 5.52
CA ALA A 25 -57.09 -68.34 4.74
C ALA A 25 -56.42 -69.69 4.44
N ILE A 26 -56.42 -70.64 5.38
CA ILE A 26 -55.79 -71.95 5.19
C ILE A 26 -56.44 -72.71 4.02
N ASN A 27 -55.61 -73.41 3.23
CA ASN A 27 -56.00 -74.17 2.03
C ASN A 27 -56.57 -73.31 0.88
N LYS A 28 -56.47 -71.99 0.95
CA LYS A 28 -56.78 -71.09 -0.16
C LYS A 28 -55.49 -70.65 -0.86
N SER A 29 -55.63 -70.35 -2.15
CA SER A 29 -54.57 -69.75 -2.96
C SER A 29 -54.41 -68.28 -2.59
N ILE A 30 -53.17 -67.79 -2.48
CA ILE A 30 -52.91 -66.35 -2.28
C ILE A 30 -53.52 -65.48 -3.40
N TYR A 31 -53.66 -66.03 -4.62
CA TYR A 31 -54.28 -65.36 -5.76
C TYR A 31 -55.79 -65.14 -5.59
N ASP A 32 -56.45 -66.05 -4.89
CA ASP A 32 -57.89 -65.96 -4.62
C ASP A 32 -58.17 -65.15 -3.35
N LEU A 33 -57.18 -65.04 -2.45
CA LEU A 33 -57.30 -64.37 -1.17
C LEU A 33 -57.11 -62.85 -1.26
N PHE A 34 -55.90 -62.40 -1.62
CA PHE A 34 -55.53 -60.99 -1.46
C PHE A 34 -54.73 -60.42 -2.64
N VAL A 35 -54.39 -61.20 -3.66
CA VAL A 35 -53.67 -60.68 -4.84
C VAL A 35 -54.69 -60.24 -5.90
N PRO A 36 -54.70 -58.97 -6.34
CA PRO A 36 -55.65 -58.51 -7.36
C PRO A 36 -55.42 -59.20 -8.72
N PRO A 37 -56.47 -59.42 -9.53
CA PRO A 37 -56.35 -60.05 -10.86
C PRO A 37 -55.39 -59.34 -11.82
N ASP A 38 -55.22 -58.02 -11.62
CA ASP A 38 -54.36 -57.16 -12.46
C ASP A 38 -52.87 -57.21 -12.04
N CYS A 39 -52.54 -57.83 -10.90
CA CYS A 39 -51.18 -57.94 -10.40
C CYS A 39 -50.44 -59.14 -11.04
N SER A 40 -49.89 -58.92 -12.25
CA SER A 40 -49.06 -59.90 -12.97
C SER A 40 -47.67 -60.17 -12.36
N LYS A 41 -47.28 -59.43 -11.32
CA LYS A 41 -45.92 -59.47 -10.76
C LYS A 41 -45.63 -60.62 -9.80
N ILE A 42 -46.64 -61.22 -9.18
CA ILE A 42 -46.43 -62.41 -8.36
C ILE A 42 -46.44 -63.61 -9.29
N SER A 43 -45.39 -63.79 -10.08
CA SER A 43 -45.23 -65.03 -10.84
C SER A 43 -44.64 -66.06 -9.89
N LEU A 44 -45.36 -67.18 -9.66
CA LEU A 44 -44.84 -68.38 -8.97
C LEU A 44 -43.50 -68.88 -9.57
N LYS A 45 -43.09 -68.42 -10.75
CA LYS A 45 -41.73 -68.61 -11.29
C LYS A 45 -40.63 -68.07 -10.35
N GLY A 46 -40.89 -67.04 -9.56
CA GLY A 46 -39.97 -66.55 -8.53
C GLY A 46 -39.83 -67.50 -7.34
N ILE A 47 -40.88 -68.28 -7.02
CA ILE A 47 -40.85 -69.30 -5.96
C ILE A 47 -40.04 -70.53 -6.39
N GLN A 48 -40.05 -70.86 -7.68
CA GLN A 48 -39.28 -71.96 -8.26
C GLN A 48 -37.79 -71.63 -8.51
N ASN A 49 -37.45 -70.34 -8.58
CA ASN A 49 -36.08 -69.83 -8.80
C ASN A 49 -35.44 -69.20 -7.54
N LEU A 50 -36.02 -69.42 -6.36
CA LEU A 50 -35.40 -69.06 -5.07
C LEU A 50 -34.24 -70.02 -4.80
N ASP A 51 -33.01 -69.61 -5.15
CA ASP A 51 -31.80 -70.20 -4.56
C ASP A 51 -31.77 -69.94 -3.03
N ASP A 52 -30.79 -70.48 -2.30
CA ASP A 52 -30.67 -70.44 -0.82
C ASP A 52 -30.72 -69.03 -0.15
N ASN A 53 -30.95 -67.96 -0.90
CA ASN A 53 -30.98 -66.57 -0.44
C ASN A 53 -32.41 -66.02 -0.28
N LEU A 54 -32.56 -65.06 0.65
CA LEU A 54 -33.77 -64.24 0.76
C LEU A 54 -34.00 -63.45 -0.54
N MET A 55 -35.25 -63.41 -1.00
CA MET A 55 -35.64 -62.47 -2.06
C MET A 55 -35.70 -61.05 -1.49
N GLU A 56 -35.22 -60.06 -2.25
CA GLU A 56 -35.37 -58.66 -1.86
C GLU A 56 -36.85 -58.30 -1.66
N PRO A 57 -37.19 -57.46 -0.66
CA PRO A 57 -38.56 -57.01 -0.46
C PRO A 57 -39.11 -56.35 -1.72
N PHE A 58 -40.33 -56.68 -2.09
CA PHE A 58 -41.02 -56.07 -3.22
C PHE A 58 -42.42 -55.60 -2.82
N ASP A 59 -42.82 -54.47 -3.37
CA ASP A 59 -44.09 -53.84 -3.03
C ASP A 59 -45.19 -54.26 -4.01
N ILE A 60 -46.35 -54.62 -3.47
CA ILE A 60 -47.56 -54.91 -4.23
C ILE A 60 -48.75 -54.15 -3.66
N VAL A 61 -49.80 -54.06 -4.46
CA VAL A 61 -51.13 -53.69 -3.99
C VAL A 61 -51.89 -54.99 -3.77
N ALA A 62 -52.39 -55.20 -2.56
CA ALA A 62 -53.20 -56.35 -2.19
C ALA A 62 -54.62 -55.91 -1.82
N ASN A 63 -55.57 -56.84 -1.75
CA ASN A 63 -56.93 -56.61 -1.29
C ASN A 63 -57.11 -57.20 0.11
N ASP A 64 -57.80 -56.48 0.99
CA ASP A 64 -58.28 -57.03 2.27
C ASP A 64 -59.60 -57.82 2.09
N SER A 65 -60.15 -58.35 3.18
CA SER A 65 -61.40 -59.11 3.22
C SER A 65 -62.64 -58.32 2.78
N GLU A 66 -62.56 -56.99 2.76
CA GLU A 66 -63.62 -56.09 2.28
C GLU A 66 -63.36 -55.61 0.84
N ALA A 67 -62.35 -56.17 0.17
CA ALA A 67 -61.88 -55.78 -1.16
C ALA A 67 -61.30 -54.35 -1.26
N ASN A 68 -60.85 -53.75 -0.15
CA ASN A 68 -60.11 -52.50 -0.17
C ASN A 68 -58.65 -52.75 -0.57
N ARG A 69 -58.09 -51.84 -1.36
CA ARG A 69 -56.68 -51.90 -1.78
C ARG A 69 -55.75 -51.45 -0.66
N ILE A 70 -54.76 -52.26 -0.33
CA ILE A 70 -53.71 -51.99 0.66
C ILE A 70 -52.32 -52.16 0.04
N ASP A 71 -51.44 -51.19 0.27
CA ASP A 71 -50.05 -51.30 -0.12
C ASP A 71 -49.28 -52.14 0.89
N VAL A 72 -48.67 -53.23 0.43
CA VAL A 72 -47.87 -54.12 1.27
C VAL A 72 -46.51 -54.41 0.63
N SER A 73 -45.48 -54.48 1.48
CA SER A 73 -44.16 -54.96 1.09
C SER A 73 -44.03 -56.43 1.51
N ILE A 74 -43.67 -57.29 0.56
CA ILE A 74 -43.56 -58.73 0.76
C ILE A 74 -42.10 -59.16 0.64
N THR A 75 -41.63 -59.93 1.61
CA THR A 75 -40.35 -60.63 1.58
C THR A 75 -40.61 -62.13 1.59
N LEU A 76 -40.08 -62.85 0.61
CA LEU A 76 -40.21 -64.30 0.50
C LEU A 76 -38.93 -64.99 0.98
N SER A 77 -39.08 -65.97 1.86
CA SER A 77 -37.98 -66.78 2.38
C SER A 77 -38.29 -68.28 2.18
N PRO A 78 -37.36 -69.05 1.59
CA PRO A 78 -37.59 -70.48 1.35
C PRO A 78 -37.53 -71.27 2.67
N ILE A 79 -38.44 -72.23 2.83
CA ILE A 79 -38.44 -73.19 3.95
C ILE A 79 -37.81 -74.49 3.45
N MET A 80 -36.64 -74.81 3.99
CA MET A 80 -35.82 -75.94 3.57
C MET A 80 -35.85 -77.08 4.60
N VAL A 81 -35.85 -78.33 4.13
CA VAL A 81 -35.64 -79.52 4.97
C VAL A 81 -34.26 -80.10 4.67
N TYR A 82 -33.46 -80.33 5.73
CA TYR A 82 -32.06 -80.79 5.65
C TYR A 82 -31.14 -79.93 4.75
N GLY A 83 -31.49 -78.66 4.51
CA GLY A 83 -30.70 -77.73 3.70
C GLY A 83 -30.60 -78.07 2.21
N LYS A 84 -31.45 -78.99 1.69
CA LYS A 84 -31.35 -79.46 0.28
C LYS A 84 -32.67 -79.49 -0.48
N LYS A 85 -33.82 -79.43 0.21
CA LYS A 85 -35.14 -79.53 -0.43
C LYS A 85 -36.08 -78.46 0.11
N MET A 86 -36.56 -77.59 -0.77
CA MET A 86 -37.59 -76.61 -0.47
C MET A 86 -38.94 -77.33 -0.31
N ILE A 87 -39.61 -77.09 0.81
CA ILE A 87 -40.95 -77.65 1.09
C ILE A 87 -42.05 -76.59 1.11
N GLY A 88 -41.68 -75.31 1.08
CA GLY A 88 -42.62 -74.20 1.05
C GLY A 88 -41.90 -72.86 1.13
N VAL A 89 -42.70 -71.79 1.21
CA VAL A 89 -42.21 -70.41 1.30
C VAL A 89 -42.90 -69.70 2.45
N ALA A 90 -42.10 -69.02 3.26
CA ALA A 90 -42.57 -68.06 4.26
C ALA A 90 -42.66 -66.68 3.61
N ALA A 91 -43.85 -66.07 3.65
CA ALA A 91 -44.05 -64.70 3.23
C ALA A 91 -44.13 -63.80 4.47
N ILE A 92 -43.23 -62.82 4.56
CA ILE A 92 -43.25 -61.76 5.57
C ILE A 92 -43.85 -60.53 4.91
N ILE A 93 -44.93 -60.01 5.48
CA ILE A 93 -45.72 -58.94 4.88
C ILE A 93 -45.74 -57.74 5.84
N ARG A 94 -45.45 -56.56 5.31
CA ARG A 94 -45.52 -55.29 6.04
C ARG A 94 -46.50 -54.35 5.35
N ASP A 95 -47.39 -53.73 6.13
CA ASP A 95 -48.23 -52.63 5.67
C ASP A 95 -47.36 -51.37 5.49
N ILE A 96 -47.38 -50.80 4.28
CA ILE A 96 -46.55 -49.64 3.92
C ILE A 96 -47.37 -48.41 3.53
N ARG A 97 -48.69 -48.39 3.81
CA ARG A 97 -49.57 -47.24 3.48
C ARG A 97 -49.06 -45.93 4.07
N VAL A 98 -48.83 -45.91 5.39
CA VAL A 98 -48.30 -44.73 6.12
C VAL A 98 -46.94 -44.31 5.58
N GLN A 99 -46.08 -45.27 5.22
CA GLN A 99 -44.76 -44.99 4.68
C GLN A 99 -44.84 -44.32 3.30
N LYS A 100 -45.68 -44.84 2.39
CA LYS A 100 -45.88 -44.26 1.06
C LYS A 100 -46.53 -42.88 1.12
N GLU A 101 -47.53 -42.68 1.98
CA GLU A 101 -48.16 -41.38 2.20
C GLU A 101 -47.15 -40.34 2.72
N THR A 102 -46.35 -40.72 3.72
CA THR A 102 -45.30 -39.85 4.28
C THR A 102 -44.24 -39.50 3.23
N GLN A 103 -43.85 -40.47 2.39
CA GLN A 103 -42.89 -40.25 1.31
C GLN A 103 -43.43 -39.31 0.23
N SER A 104 -44.70 -39.46 -0.14
CA SER A 104 -45.36 -38.55 -1.09
C SER A 104 -45.42 -37.12 -0.54
N LEU A 105 -45.86 -36.97 0.71
CA LEU A 105 -45.95 -35.67 1.38
C LEU A 105 -44.57 -35.01 1.51
N LEU A 106 -43.53 -35.78 1.86
CA LEU A 106 -42.16 -35.27 1.92
C LEU A 106 -41.65 -34.82 0.55
N SER A 107 -41.97 -35.57 -0.52
CA SER A 107 -41.60 -35.20 -1.88
C SER A 107 -42.27 -33.87 -2.29
N GLU A 108 -43.57 -33.73 -2.06
CA GLU A 108 -44.32 -32.51 -2.35
C GLU A 108 -43.81 -31.31 -1.53
N LEU A 109 -43.51 -31.53 -0.24
CA LEU A 109 -42.97 -30.49 0.63
C LEU A 109 -41.57 -30.05 0.19
N ASN A 110 -40.70 -30.99 -0.18
CA ASN A 110 -39.36 -30.69 -0.67
C ASN A 110 -39.40 -29.89 -1.97
N GLU A 111 -40.25 -30.27 -2.92
CA GLU A 111 -40.44 -29.53 -4.17
C GLU A 111 -40.93 -28.09 -3.90
N SER A 112 -41.91 -27.94 -3.00
CA SER A 112 -42.38 -26.61 -2.58
C SER A 112 -41.30 -25.76 -1.87
N LEU A 113 -40.46 -26.40 -1.05
CA LEU A 113 -39.36 -25.74 -0.37
C LEU A 113 -38.27 -25.30 -1.35
N GLU A 114 -37.89 -26.16 -2.30
CA GLU A 114 -36.91 -25.83 -3.34
C GLU A 114 -37.36 -24.63 -4.18
N ASP A 115 -38.63 -24.59 -4.57
CA ASP A 115 -39.21 -23.46 -5.28
C ASP A 115 -39.18 -22.17 -4.44
N LYS A 116 -39.55 -22.25 -3.15
CA LYS A 116 -39.48 -21.11 -2.24
C LYS A 116 -38.06 -20.60 -2.05
N VAL A 117 -37.09 -21.50 -1.88
CA VAL A 117 -35.67 -21.14 -1.77
C VAL A 117 -35.23 -20.44 -3.04
N LYS A 118 -35.50 -21.02 -4.22
CA LYS A 118 -35.11 -20.45 -5.51
C LYS A 118 -35.68 -19.05 -5.75
N VAL A 119 -36.95 -18.84 -5.40
CA VAL A 119 -37.58 -17.51 -5.47
C VAL A 119 -36.90 -16.53 -4.52
N ARG A 120 -36.70 -16.93 -3.25
CA ARG A 120 -36.06 -16.08 -2.23
C ARG A 120 -34.61 -15.75 -2.58
N THR A 121 -33.84 -16.69 -3.13
CA THR A 121 -32.47 -16.44 -3.58
C THR A 121 -32.45 -15.39 -4.69
N LYS A 122 -33.35 -15.47 -5.68
CA LYS A 122 -33.46 -14.47 -6.74
C LYS A 122 -33.87 -13.10 -6.23
N GLU A 123 -34.83 -13.03 -5.30
CA GLU A 123 -35.23 -11.78 -4.66
C GLU A 123 -34.07 -11.12 -3.90
N LEU A 124 -33.31 -11.92 -3.14
CA LEU A 124 -32.11 -11.49 -2.42
C LEU A 124 -31.02 -10.98 -3.38
N GLU A 125 -30.74 -11.70 -4.46
CA GLU A 125 -29.75 -11.27 -5.46
C GLU A 125 -30.16 -9.95 -6.13
N LEU A 126 -31.44 -9.79 -6.48
CA LEU A 126 -31.95 -8.56 -7.07
C LEU A 126 -31.88 -7.39 -6.09
N ALA A 127 -32.25 -7.60 -4.82
CA ALA A 127 -32.15 -6.59 -3.78
C ALA A 127 -30.70 -6.18 -3.53
N ARG A 128 -29.78 -7.16 -3.48
CA ARG A 128 -28.33 -6.91 -3.33
C ARG A 128 -27.79 -6.10 -4.51
N LYS A 129 -28.15 -6.47 -5.73
CA LYS A 129 -27.71 -5.75 -6.95
C LYS A 129 -28.18 -4.29 -6.94
N LYS A 130 -29.45 -4.04 -6.62
CA LYS A 130 -30.00 -2.67 -6.49
C LYS A 130 -29.29 -1.87 -5.39
N ALA A 131 -28.98 -2.49 -4.26
CA ALA A 131 -28.26 -1.83 -3.17
C ALA A 131 -26.83 -1.42 -3.58
N VAL A 132 -26.10 -2.31 -4.28
CA VAL A 132 -24.76 -2.02 -4.79
C VAL A 132 -24.79 -0.90 -5.84
N GLU A 133 -25.70 -0.98 -6.82
CA GLU A 133 -25.85 0.06 -7.85
C GLU A 133 -26.19 1.43 -7.25
N ALA A 134 -27.07 1.48 -6.24
CA ALA A 134 -27.39 2.71 -5.53
C ALA A 134 -26.19 3.27 -4.76
N SER A 135 -25.40 2.41 -4.11
CA SER A 135 -24.18 2.81 -3.40
C SER A 135 -23.13 3.37 -4.36
N GLU A 136 -22.90 2.74 -5.50
CA GLU A 136 -21.95 3.23 -6.50
C GLU A 136 -22.38 4.56 -7.11
N ALA A 137 -23.67 4.73 -7.41
CA ALA A 137 -24.20 6.00 -7.90
C ALA A 137 -24.02 7.12 -6.87
N LYS A 138 -24.27 6.85 -5.58
CA LYS A 138 -24.03 7.79 -4.47
C LYS A 138 -22.55 8.18 -4.39
N SER A 139 -21.63 7.20 -4.45
CA SER A 139 -20.19 7.48 -4.36
C SER A 139 -19.67 8.30 -5.53
N ASN A 140 -20.10 7.98 -6.75
CA ASN A 140 -19.73 8.73 -7.96
C ASN A 140 -20.27 10.17 -7.92
N PHE A 141 -21.51 10.35 -7.44
CA PHE A 141 -22.10 11.68 -7.28
C PHE A 141 -21.30 12.54 -6.28
N VAL A 142 -20.94 11.99 -5.12
CA VAL A 142 -20.12 12.69 -4.12
C VAL A 142 -18.75 13.03 -4.70
N ALA A 143 -18.09 12.10 -5.39
CA ALA A 143 -16.79 12.36 -6.01
C ALA A 143 -16.87 13.55 -6.99
N ASN A 144 -17.86 13.56 -7.88
CA ASN A 144 -18.06 14.65 -8.84
C ASN A 144 -18.30 16.00 -8.17
N ILE A 145 -19.18 16.05 -7.15
CA ILE A 145 -19.42 17.28 -6.39
C ILE A 145 -18.16 17.77 -5.70
N CYS A 146 -17.39 16.88 -5.08
CA CYS A 146 -16.13 17.26 -4.43
C CYS A 146 -15.17 17.89 -5.44
N HIS A 147 -15.08 17.36 -6.66
CA HIS A 147 -14.29 17.97 -7.74
C HIS A 147 -14.84 19.34 -8.16
N GLU A 148 -16.15 19.50 -8.32
CA GLU A 148 -16.78 20.77 -8.71
C GLU A 148 -16.64 21.86 -7.64
N ILE A 149 -16.58 21.50 -6.36
CA ILE A 149 -16.35 22.46 -5.27
C ILE A 149 -14.85 22.75 -5.08
N ARG A 150 -13.98 21.76 -5.30
CA ARG A 150 -12.53 21.92 -5.14
C ARG A 150 -11.94 22.95 -6.09
N THR A 151 -12.37 22.97 -7.35
CA THR A 151 -11.86 23.90 -8.38
C THR A 151 -12.05 25.38 -8.02
N PRO A 152 -13.26 25.87 -7.67
CA PRO A 152 -13.43 27.25 -7.24
C PRO A 152 -12.76 27.54 -5.89
N MET A 153 -12.64 26.55 -5.00
CA MET A 153 -11.95 26.73 -3.72
C MET A 153 -10.44 26.92 -3.89
N ASN A 154 -9.81 26.12 -4.75
CA ASN A 154 -8.39 26.26 -5.08
C ASN A 154 -8.10 27.62 -5.71
N ALA A 155 -9.03 28.14 -6.52
CA ALA A 155 -8.94 29.49 -7.05
C ALA A 155 -8.95 30.57 -5.94
N ILE A 156 -9.85 30.46 -4.96
CA ILE A 156 -9.94 31.39 -3.82
C ILE A 156 -8.67 31.32 -2.95
N LEU A 157 -8.15 30.11 -2.68
CA LEU A 157 -6.92 29.93 -1.91
C LEU A 157 -5.70 30.49 -2.65
N GLY A 158 -5.63 30.26 -3.97
CA GLY A 158 -4.62 30.85 -4.83
C GLY A 158 -4.62 32.38 -4.78
N LEU A 159 -5.78 33.01 -4.94
CA LEU A 159 -5.92 34.46 -4.91
C LEU A 159 -5.57 35.06 -3.53
N THR A 160 -5.99 34.40 -2.45
CA THR A 160 -5.65 34.85 -1.09
C THR A 160 -4.16 34.73 -0.80
N TYR A 161 -3.51 33.65 -1.25
CA TYR A 161 -2.05 33.51 -1.16
C TYR A 161 -1.32 34.63 -1.92
N LEU A 162 -1.75 34.95 -3.14
CA LEU A 162 -1.17 36.05 -3.92
C LEU A 162 -1.35 37.41 -3.25
N LEU A 163 -2.50 37.65 -2.62
CA LEU A 163 -2.74 38.88 -1.86
C LEU A 163 -1.79 38.97 -0.66
N GLN A 164 -1.53 37.88 0.07
CA GLN A 164 -0.61 37.87 1.22
C GLN A 164 0.84 38.22 0.85
N LYS A 165 1.25 38.00 -0.41
CA LYS A 165 2.59 38.34 -0.91
C LYS A 165 2.75 39.83 -1.27
N GLN A 166 1.66 40.60 -1.28
CA GLN A 166 1.69 42.04 -1.48
C GLN A 166 1.97 42.78 -0.16
N GLN A 167 2.39 44.05 -0.23
CA GLN A 167 2.44 44.92 0.95
C GLN A 167 1.01 45.30 1.37
N LEU A 168 0.40 44.48 2.21
CA LEU A 168 -0.94 44.70 2.76
C LEU A 168 -0.87 45.43 4.11
N SER A 169 -1.90 46.23 4.41
CA SER A 169 -2.08 46.74 5.77
C SER A 169 -2.38 45.58 6.74
N PRO A 170 -2.00 45.66 8.03
CA PRO A 170 -2.21 44.57 8.99
C PRO A 170 -3.68 44.09 9.07
N THR A 171 -4.63 45.01 8.92
CA THR A 171 -6.07 44.69 8.92
C THR A 171 -6.49 43.87 7.70
N VAL A 172 -6.01 44.24 6.51
CA VAL A 172 -6.31 43.51 5.27
C VAL A 172 -5.59 42.17 5.24
N LEU A 173 -4.33 42.11 5.70
CA LEU A 173 -3.58 40.86 5.83
C LEU A 173 -4.32 39.86 6.74
N ASN A 174 -4.83 40.31 7.89
CA ASN A 174 -5.61 39.48 8.81
C ASN A 174 -6.92 38.97 8.15
N MET A 175 -7.62 39.82 7.38
CA MET A 175 -8.81 39.39 6.62
C MET A 175 -8.46 38.33 5.56
N VAL A 176 -7.37 38.54 4.81
CA VAL A 176 -6.93 37.59 3.79
C VAL A 176 -6.51 36.26 4.42
N GLN A 177 -5.79 36.28 5.56
CA GLN A 177 -5.46 35.07 6.34
C GLN A 177 -6.72 34.34 6.82
N LYS A 178 -7.76 35.06 7.26
CA LYS A 178 -9.04 34.45 7.65
C LYS A 178 -9.77 33.80 6.47
N ILE A 179 -9.78 34.43 5.30
CA ILE A 179 -10.38 33.84 4.09
C ILE A 179 -9.59 32.59 3.66
N HIS A 180 -8.26 32.67 3.72
CA HIS A 180 -7.38 31.54 3.42
C HIS A 180 -7.67 30.35 4.33
N HIS A 181 -7.65 30.55 5.65
CA HIS A 181 -7.99 29.50 6.62
C HIS A 181 -9.42 28.97 6.48
N ALA A 182 -10.39 29.82 6.17
CA ALA A 182 -11.76 29.37 5.91
C ALA A 182 -11.82 28.46 4.67
N GLY A 183 -11.01 28.74 3.65
CA GLY A 183 -10.94 27.92 2.45
C GLY A 183 -10.23 26.58 2.65
N GLU A 184 -9.14 26.56 3.41
CA GLU A 184 -8.44 25.32 3.79
C GLU A 184 -9.35 24.41 4.60
N ASN A 185 -10.08 24.98 5.58
CA ASN A 185 -11.07 24.25 6.37
C ASN A 185 -12.15 23.63 5.49
N LEU A 186 -12.69 24.38 4.51
CA LEU A 186 -13.72 23.87 3.61
C LEU A 186 -13.17 22.73 2.72
N LEU A 187 -11.94 22.83 2.22
CA LEU A 187 -11.30 21.73 1.49
C LEU A 187 -11.09 20.50 2.37
N GLY A 188 -10.70 20.68 3.64
CA GLY A 188 -10.64 19.60 4.62
C GLY A 188 -11.98 18.87 4.76
N ILE A 189 -13.08 19.61 4.91
CA ILE A 189 -14.44 19.06 4.98
C ILE A 189 -14.81 18.26 3.71
N ILE A 190 -14.47 18.79 2.54
CA ILE A 190 -14.74 18.13 1.26
C ILE A 190 -13.94 16.83 1.16
N ASN A 191 -12.68 16.84 1.56
CA ASN A 191 -11.82 15.66 1.58
C ASN A 191 -12.33 14.61 2.57
N ASP A 192 -12.79 15.02 3.76
CA ASP A 192 -13.43 14.12 4.74
C ASP A 192 -14.67 13.43 4.16
N ILE A 193 -15.53 14.17 3.45
CA ILE A 193 -16.72 13.63 2.80
C ILE A 193 -16.34 12.63 1.71
N LEU A 194 -15.31 12.92 0.93
CA LEU A 194 -14.81 12.05 -0.13
C LEU A 194 -14.18 10.77 0.44
N ASP A 195 -13.34 10.89 1.47
CA ASP A 195 -12.74 9.76 2.18
C ASP A 195 -13.84 8.87 2.78
N PHE A 196 -14.85 9.45 3.46
CA PHE A 196 -16.00 8.72 3.98
C PHE A 196 -16.76 7.95 2.89
N SER A 197 -17.05 8.61 1.77
CA SER A 197 -17.73 8.00 0.62
C SER A 197 -16.94 6.84 0.00
N LYS A 198 -15.61 6.96 -0.07
CA LYS A 198 -14.72 5.90 -0.58
C LYS A 198 -14.62 4.71 0.38
N ILE A 199 -14.59 4.97 1.68
CA ILE A 199 -14.57 3.90 2.69
C ILE A 199 -15.90 3.13 2.67
N GLU A 200 -17.05 3.82 2.61
CA GLU A 200 -18.37 3.17 2.50
C GLU A 200 -18.45 2.25 1.25
N ALA A 201 -17.82 2.68 0.15
CA ALA A 201 -17.74 1.92 -1.09
C ALA A 201 -16.66 0.82 -1.13
N HIS A 202 -15.88 0.62 -0.05
CA HIS A 202 -14.75 -0.33 0.01
C HIS A 202 -13.68 -0.06 -1.07
N ARG A 203 -13.48 1.21 -1.44
CA ARG A 203 -12.53 1.65 -2.49
C ARG A 203 -11.27 2.35 -1.95
N LEU A 204 -11.04 2.30 -0.63
CA LEU A 204 -9.86 2.89 -0.01
C LEU A 204 -8.84 1.80 0.32
N ASP A 205 -7.71 1.83 -0.39
CA ASP A 205 -6.58 0.94 -0.14
C ASP A 205 -5.58 1.61 0.81
N ILE A 206 -5.06 0.84 1.77
CA ILE A 206 -3.99 1.28 2.68
C ILE A 206 -2.65 0.99 2.03
N GLU A 207 -1.81 2.03 1.92
CA GLU A 207 -0.48 1.86 1.36
C GLU A 207 0.46 1.12 2.34
N CYS A 208 1.50 0.48 1.81
CA CYS A 208 2.54 -0.14 2.61
C CYS A 208 3.90 0.28 2.05
N VAL A 209 4.36 1.44 2.51
CA VAL A 209 5.63 2.05 2.10
C VAL A 209 6.58 2.16 3.30
N PRO A 210 7.90 2.06 3.11
CA PRO A 210 8.86 2.42 4.14
C PRO A 210 8.70 3.90 4.55
N PHE A 211 8.66 4.16 5.85
CA PHE A 211 8.60 5.53 6.38
C PHE A 211 9.33 5.63 7.74
N GLN A 212 9.74 6.84 8.11
CA GLN A 212 10.23 7.13 9.45
C GLN A 212 9.08 7.64 10.31
N LEU A 213 8.89 7.04 11.48
CA LEU A 213 7.82 7.47 12.39
C LEU A 213 8.02 8.92 12.86
N ALA A 214 9.27 9.36 12.94
CA ALA A 214 9.64 10.73 13.28
C ALA A 214 9.02 11.76 12.34
N ASP A 215 9.05 11.53 11.03
CA ASP A 215 8.48 12.44 10.02
C ASP A 215 6.97 12.62 10.22
N VAL A 216 6.26 11.54 10.56
CA VAL A 216 4.81 11.59 10.84
C VAL A 216 4.55 12.45 12.09
N MET A 217 5.33 12.24 13.15
CA MET A 217 5.19 12.97 14.40
C MET A 217 5.58 14.45 14.25
N ASP A 218 6.60 14.76 13.46
CA ASP A 218 6.98 16.14 13.13
C ASP A 218 5.87 16.86 12.36
N ASN A 219 5.24 16.19 11.40
CA ASN A 219 4.10 16.74 10.69
C ASN A 219 2.93 17.04 11.65
N VAL A 220 2.58 16.10 12.54
CA VAL A 220 1.55 16.31 13.57
C VAL A 220 1.94 17.49 14.47
N ALA A 221 3.18 17.54 14.96
CA ALA A 221 3.68 18.63 15.82
C ALA A 221 3.56 20.00 15.14
N ASN A 222 3.99 20.11 13.89
CA ASN A 222 3.96 21.36 13.13
C ASN A 222 2.52 21.88 12.96
N ILE A 223 1.58 21.02 12.56
CA ILE A 223 0.16 21.39 12.37
C ILE A 223 -0.49 21.74 13.71
N MET A 224 -0.17 21.02 14.79
CA MET A 224 -0.74 21.32 16.10
C MET A 224 -0.19 22.63 16.69
N SER A 225 1.10 22.93 16.47
CA SER A 225 1.74 24.17 16.96
C SER A 225 1.03 25.44 16.46
N SER A 226 0.58 25.44 15.20
CA SER A 226 -0.18 26.55 14.61
C SER A 226 -1.65 26.55 15.06
N SER A 227 -2.21 25.39 15.40
CA SER A 227 -3.62 25.23 15.79
C SER A 227 -3.91 25.61 17.25
N VAL A 228 -2.91 25.59 18.14
CA VAL A 228 -3.06 25.98 19.56
C VAL A 228 -3.32 27.48 19.69
N GLY A 229 -2.62 28.30 18.91
CA GLY A 229 -2.69 29.77 18.99
C GLY A 229 -2.30 30.29 20.39
N ASP A 230 -3.09 31.24 20.92
CA ASP A 230 -2.88 31.84 22.25
C ASP A 230 -3.56 31.07 23.40
N LYS A 231 -4.08 29.86 23.15
CA LYS A 231 -4.74 29.08 24.21
C LYS A 231 -3.72 28.66 25.28
N PRO A 232 -4.08 28.69 26.58
CA PRO A 232 -3.20 28.21 27.65
C PRO A 232 -3.24 26.67 27.73
N ILE A 233 -2.83 26.03 26.65
CA ILE A 233 -2.81 24.56 26.50
C ILE A 233 -1.42 24.15 26.08
N GLU A 234 -0.84 23.20 26.80
CA GLU A 234 0.45 22.61 26.46
C GLU A 234 0.24 21.36 25.60
N VAL A 235 0.83 21.35 24.41
CA VAL A 235 0.85 20.16 23.55
C VAL A 235 2.17 19.45 23.77
N ILE A 236 2.12 18.14 24.00
CA ILE A 236 3.29 17.36 24.37
C ILE A 236 3.35 16.10 23.51
N MET A 237 4.52 15.84 22.93
CA MET A 237 4.77 14.66 22.10
C MET A 237 5.63 13.68 22.91
N SER A 238 5.19 12.43 23.00
CA SER A 238 5.99 11.38 23.63
C SER A 238 7.17 10.96 22.76
N ALA A 239 8.19 10.37 23.39
CA ALA A 239 9.34 9.83 22.69
C ALA A 239 8.96 8.66 21.78
N ILE A 240 9.62 8.55 20.63
CA ILE A 240 9.50 7.38 19.77
C ILE A 240 10.07 6.17 20.52
N PRO A 241 9.33 5.05 20.65
CA PRO A 241 9.85 3.86 21.31
C PRO A 241 11.06 3.28 20.56
N GLN A 242 12.07 2.85 21.32
CA GLN A 242 13.29 2.28 20.74
C GLN A 242 12.98 1.05 19.88
N GLY A 243 13.52 1.01 18.66
CA GLY A 243 13.26 -0.06 17.69
C GLY A 243 11.98 0.11 16.87
N ALA A 244 11.28 1.24 16.99
CA ALA A 244 10.10 1.61 16.21
C ALA A 244 10.33 2.81 15.28
N GLU A 245 11.58 3.09 14.91
CA GLU A 245 11.96 4.30 14.16
C GLU A 245 11.61 4.18 12.66
N SER A 246 11.91 3.03 12.05
CA SER A 246 11.73 2.77 10.61
C SER A 246 10.71 1.66 10.40
N LEU A 247 9.54 2.03 9.85
CA LEU A 247 8.36 1.17 9.74
C LEU A 247 7.92 1.03 8.28
N LYS A 248 7.08 0.05 7.99
CA LYS A 248 6.35 -0.10 6.72
C LYS A 248 4.85 0.03 6.96
N GLY A 249 4.18 0.93 6.24
CA GLY A 249 2.76 1.19 6.40
C GLY A 249 2.32 2.43 5.62
N ASP A 250 1.25 3.06 6.07
CA ASP A 250 0.70 4.27 5.45
C ASP A 250 0.91 5.49 6.38
N PRO A 251 1.99 6.27 6.19
CA PRO A 251 2.28 7.42 7.05
C PRO A 251 1.24 8.54 6.92
N LEU A 252 0.61 8.68 5.75
CA LEU A 252 -0.39 9.73 5.49
C LEU A 252 -1.66 9.45 6.29
N ARG A 253 -2.16 8.21 6.26
CA ARG A 253 -3.37 7.82 7.00
C ARG A 253 -3.14 7.77 8.50
N LEU A 254 -1.97 7.32 8.94
CA LEU A 254 -1.58 7.41 10.36
C LEU A 254 -1.56 8.88 10.83
N GLY A 255 -0.91 9.76 10.08
CA GLY A 255 -0.88 11.20 10.35
C GLY A 255 -2.29 11.81 10.40
N GLN A 256 -3.16 11.46 9.45
CA GLN A 256 -4.56 11.93 9.41
C GLN A 256 -5.33 11.55 10.67
N VAL A 257 -5.18 10.31 11.15
CA VAL A 257 -5.81 9.86 12.40
C VAL A 257 -5.31 10.69 13.58
N LEU A 258 -3.98 10.84 13.72
CA LEU A 258 -3.37 11.58 14.84
C LEU A 258 -3.72 13.08 14.82
N ILE A 259 -3.70 13.72 13.65
CA ILE A 259 -4.08 15.13 13.48
C ILE A 259 -5.52 15.36 13.91
N ASN A 260 -6.44 14.49 13.48
CA ASN A 260 -7.85 14.64 13.82
C ASN A 260 -8.12 14.39 15.32
N LEU A 261 -7.53 13.36 15.91
CA LEU A 261 -7.67 13.10 17.35
C LEU A 261 -7.08 14.26 18.18
N THR A 262 -5.90 14.76 17.81
CA THR A 262 -5.24 15.87 18.51
C THR A 262 -5.98 17.19 18.32
N GLY A 263 -6.52 17.45 17.12
CA GLY A 263 -7.38 18.59 16.85
C GLY A 263 -8.66 18.57 17.71
N ASN A 264 -9.27 17.40 17.90
CA ASN A 264 -10.41 17.25 18.81
C ASN A 264 -10.01 17.51 20.26
N ALA A 265 -8.88 16.98 20.73
CA ALA A 265 -8.35 17.25 22.07
C ALA A 265 -8.14 18.76 22.32
N LEU A 266 -7.53 19.48 21.37
CA LEU A 266 -7.33 20.94 21.43
C LEU A 266 -8.63 21.75 21.37
N LYS A 267 -9.66 21.20 20.72
CA LYS A 267 -10.98 21.82 20.60
C LYS A 267 -11.76 21.74 21.91
N PHE A 268 -11.66 20.62 22.63
CA PHE A 268 -12.44 20.35 23.86
C PHE A 268 -11.68 20.63 25.15
N THR A 269 -10.39 20.93 25.07
CA THR A 269 -9.57 21.42 26.18
C THR A 269 -9.57 22.96 26.18
N LYS A 270 -9.89 23.57 27.33
CA LYS A 270 -9.84 25.04 27.50
C LYS A 270 -8.51 25.51 28.10
N ARG A 271 -7.97 24.72 29.02
CA ARG A 271 -6.70 24.92 29.74
C ARG A 271 -6.16 23.55 30.14
N GLY A 272 -4.84 23.42 30.28
CA GLY A 272 -4.20 22.17 30.70
C GLY A 272 -3.32 21.63 29.58
N GLU A 273 -3.40 20.33 29.30
CA GLU A 273 -2.48 19.66 28.38
C GLU A 273 -3.16 18.70 27.41
N VAL A 274 -2.49 18.49 26.28
CA VAL A 274 -2.81 17.46 25.29
C VAL A 274 -1.53 16.68 25.01
N VAL A 275 -1.57 15.38 25.28
CA VAL A 275 -0.42 14.46 25.14
C VAL A 275 -0.66 13.50 23.99
N VAL A 276 0.25 13.47 23.02
CA VAL A 276 0.28 12.46 21.95
C VAL A 276 1.28 11.35 22.34
N GLY A 277 0.71 10.24 22.79
CA GLY A 277 1.40 9.08 23.34
C GLY A 277 1.73 8.01 22.30
N MET A 278 2.89 7.35 22.47
CA MET A 278 3.32 6.18 21.72
C MET A 278 3.99 5.19 22.67
N ALA A 279 3.59 3.93 22.63
CA ALA A 279 4.17 2.89 23.48
C ALA A 279 4.22 1.53 22.77
N LEU A 280 5.27 0.74 23.04
CA LEU A 280 5.34 -0.64 22.57
C LEU A 280 4.37 -1.53 23.33
N VAL A 281 3.53 -2.26 22.61
CA VAL A 281 2.66 -3.28 23.20
C VAL A 281 3.50 -4.54 23.45
N ASN A 282 3.49 -5.03 24.69
CA ASN A 282 4.27 -6.18 25.19
C ASN A 282 5.80 -5.97 25.25
N GLY A 283 6.34 -4.82 24.85
CA GLY A 283 7.74 -4.44 25.09
C GLY A 283 8.79 -5.19 24.28
N TYR A 284 8.42 -5.95 23.24
CA TYR A 284 9.38 -6.63 22.36
C TYR A 284 8.95 -6.60 20.89
N ILE A 285 9.94 -6.57 20.00
CA ILE A 285 9.79 -6.78 18.56
C ILE A 285 9.64 -8.28 18.32
N HIS A 286 8.64 -8.69 17.52
CA HIS A 286 8.40 -10.10 17.22
C HIS A 286 8.32 -10.31 15.71
N ASN A 287 9.13 -11.22 15.16
CA ASN A 287 9.16 -11.57 13.73
C ASN A 287 9.28 -10.35 12.80
N GLU A 288 10.22 -9.44 13.07
CA GLU A 288 10.43 -8.19 12.32
C GLU A 288 9.18 -7.29 12.26
N LYS A 289 8.26 -7.46 13.20
CA LYS A 289 7.08 -6.61 13.37
C LYS A 289 7.07 -6.02 14.77
N VAL A 290 6.57 -4.81 14.85
CA VAL A 290 6.42 -4.06 16.07
C VAL A 290 4.95 -3.66 16.23
N ARG A 291 4.43 -3.80 17.46
CA ARG A 291 3.08 -3.38 17.79
C ARG A 291 3.15 -2.14 18.65
N ILE A 292 2.57 -1.06 18.16
CA ILE A 292 2.64 0.27 18.77
C ILE A 292 1.22 0.69 19.15
N ARG A 293 1.05 1.11 20.40
CA ARG A 293 -0.13 1.82 20.87
C ARG A 293 0.10 3.31 20.66
N PHE A 294 -0.79 3.95 19.91
CA PHE A 294 -0.88 5.40 19.81
C PHE A 294 -2.01 5.87 20.72
N SER A 295 -1.82 6.97 21.42
CA SER A 295 -2.88 7.61 22.19
C SER A 295 -2.85 9.13 22.07
N VAL A 296 -4.01 9.75 22.21
CA VAL A 296 -4.17 11.19 22.37
C VAL A 296 -4.97 11.41 23.63
N ARG A 297 -4.32 11.96 24.66
CA ARG A 297 -4.91 12.25 25.96
C ARG A 297 -5.08 13.75 26.13
N ASP A 298 -6.24 14.17 26.61
CA ASP A 298 -6.57 15.56 26.90
C ASP A 298 -7.11 15.72 28.33
N THR A 299 -6.89 16.88 28.94
CA THR A 299 -7.46 17.26 30.25
C THR A 299 -8.72 18.13 30.10
N GLY A 300 -9.50 17.91 29.05
CA GLY A 300 -10.68 18.69 28.69
C GLY A 300 -11.92 18.29 29.47
N VAL A 301 -13.09 18.60 28.89
CA VAL A 301 -14.40 18.40 29.55
C VAL A 301 -14.80 16.93 29.72
N GLY A 302 -14.13 16.00 29.04
CA GLY A 302 -14.52 14.59 29.03
C GLY A 302 -15.85 14.33 28.31
N ILE A 303 -16.23 13.05 28.22
CA ILE A 303 -17.39 12.56 27.46
C ILE A 303 -18.25 11.68 28.36
N PRO A 304 -19.54 12.04 28.60
CA PRO A 304 -20.47 11.23 29.39
C PRO A 304 -20.67 9.83 28.83
N GLN A 305 -20.76 8.82 29.70
CA GLN A 305 -20.81 7.40 29.32
C GLN A 305 -21.94 7.07 28.32
N GLU A 306 -23.10 7.73 28.46
CA GLU A 306 -24.24 7.56 27.55
C GLU A 306 -23.94 7.98 26.11
N LYS A 307 -23.05 8.97 25.92
CA LYS A 307 -22.72 9.55 24.61
C LYS A 307 -21.48 8.91 23.97
N GLN A 308 -20.65 8.18 24.73
CA GLN A 308 -19.38 7.59 24.25
C GLN A 308 -19.53 6.61 23.06
N LYS A 309 -20.66 5.92 22.94
CA LYS A 309 -20.91 5.06 21.76
C LYS A 309 -21.36 5.86 20.54
N ALA A 310 -22.08 6.96 20.76
CA ALA A 310 -22.69 7.74 19.69
C ALA A 310 -21.68 8.60 18.92
N ILE A 311 -20.61 9.07 19.56
CA ILE A 311 -19.59 9.93 18.93
C ILE A 311 -18.86 9.30 17.73
N PHE A 312 -18.90 7.97 17.60
CA PHE A 312 -18.31 7.24 16.46
C PHE A 312 -19.29 7.05 15.30
N ASN A 313 -20.54 7.50 15.43
CA ASN A 313 -21.52 7.46 14.36
C ASN A 313 -21.34 8.67 13.45
N ALA A 314 -21.45 8.44 12.13
CA ALA A 314 -21.38 9.50 11.15
C ALA A 314 -22.41 10.61 11.45
N PHE A 315 -21.96 11.86 11.40
CA PHE A 315 -22.78 13.06 11.66
C PHE A 315 -23.35 13.16 13.09
N SER A 316 -22.88 12.34 14.03
CA SER A 316 -23.26 12.47 15.43
C SER A 316 -22.51 13.62 16.10
N GLN A 317 -23.25 14.53 16.75
CA GLN A 317 -22.70 15.65 17.49
C GLN A 317 -23.31 15.68 18.89
N VAL A 318 -22.47 15.89 19.90
CA VAL A 318 -22.83 15.74 21.32
C VAL A 318 -23.85 16.80 21.79
N ASP A 319 -23.88 18.02 21.21
CA ASP A 319 -24.88 19.04 21.51
C ASP A 319 -25.13 20.02 20.32
N VAL A 320 -26.41 20.26 19.99
CA VAL A 320 -26.85 21.26 18.99
C VAL A 320 -26.70 22.72 19.49
N SER A 321 -26.40 22.92 20.78
CA SER A 321 -26.15 24.24 21.38
C SER A 321 -24.68 24.69 21.26
N THR A 322 -23.73 23.76 21.14
CA THR A 322 -22.29 24.03 20.95
C THR A 322 -21.88 24.37 19.52
N THR A 323 -22.79 24.23 18.55
CA THR A 323 -22.56 24.49 17.11
C THR A 323 -22.27 25.95 16.80
N ARG A 324 -22.60 26.89 17.70
CA ARG A 324 -22.24 28.31 17.53
C ARG A 324 -20.83 28.66 17.98
N THR A 325 -20.14 27.76 18.70
CA THR A 325 -18.84 28.07 19.32
C THR A 325 -17.71 27.16 18.84
N PHE A 326 -18.01 25.91 18.43
CA PHE A 326 -16.98 24.92 18.08
C PHE A 326 -17.42 24.05 16.88
N GLY A 327 -17.33 24.60 15.66
CA GLY A 327 -17.72 23.92 14.41
C GLY A 327 -16.96 22.61 14.10
N GLY A 328 -17.58 21.72 13.33
CA GLY A 328 -17.00 20.47 12.82
C GLY A 328 -18.04 19.64 12.07
N THR A 329 -17.60 18.76 11.15
CA THR A 329 -18.48 17.92 10.30
C THR A 329 -19.12 16.76 11.05
N GLY A 330 -18.55 16.37 12.20
CA GLY A 330 -18.92 15.13 12.89
C GLY A 330 -18.46 13.86 12.15
N LEU A 331 -17.65 14.00 11.10
CA LEU A 331 -17.12 12.86 10.32
C LEU A 331 -15.76 12.39 10.81
N GLY A 332 -14.94 13.29 11.36
CA GLY A 332 -13.56 12.99 11.74
C GLY A 332 -13.41 11.70 12.56
N LEU A 333 -14.08 11.57 13.71
CA LEU A 333 -13.95 10.37 14.56
C LEU A 333 -14.41 9.08 13.85
N THR A 334 -15.40 9.18 12.97
CA THR A 334 -15.89 8.04 12.17
C THR A 334 -14.83 7.62 11.16
N ILE A 335 -14.24 8.58 10.44
CA ILE A 335 -13.15 8.36 9.48
C ILE A 335 -11.93 7.78 10.20
N SER A 336 -11.52 8.34 11.34
CA SER A 336 -10.41 7.83 12.14
C SER A 336 -10.63 6.37 12.56
N LYS A 337 -11.84 6.03 13.03
CA LYS A 337 -12.18 4.65 13.40
C LYS A 337 -12.08 3.70 12.21
N GLN A 338 -12.60 4.11 11.06
CA GLN A 338 -12.53 3.31 9.84
C GLN A 338 -11.10 3.14 9.31
N LEU A 339 -10.30 4.21 9.27
CA LEU A 339 -8.88 4.16 8.87
C LEU A 339 -8.09 3.23 9.78
N VAL A 340 -8.27 3.32 11.10
CA VAL A 340 -7.65 2.42 12.07
C VAL A 340 -8.06 0.96 11.80
N SER A 341 -9.33 0.71 11.53
CA SER A 341 -9.82 -0.64 11.19
C SER A 341 -9.21 -1.16 9.89
N LEU A 342 -9.05 -0.33 8.86
CA LEU A 342 -8.40 -0.70 7.59
C LEU A 342 -6.91 -0.98 7.77
N MET A 343 -6.24 -0.26 8.68
CA MET A 343 -4.85 -0.53 9.07
C MET A 343 -4.70 -1.75 10.02
N GLY A 344 -5.80 -2.43 10.36
CA GLY A 344 -5.79 -3.64 11.19
C GLY A 344 -5.78 -3.40 12.70
N GLY A 345 -6.17 -2.22 13.16
CA GLY A 345 -6.35 -1.87 14.57
C GLY A 345 -7.81 -1.67 14.97
N ASP A 346 -8.03 -1.27 16.22
CA ASP A 346 -9.33 -0.80 16.72
C ASP A 346 -9.14 0.50 17.51
N LEU A 347 -10.03 1.48 17.29
CA LEU A 347 -9.99 2.78 17.95
C LEU A 347 -10.88 2.76 19.18
N GLN A 348 -10.27 2.98 20.34
CA GLN A 348 -10.87 2.88 21.66
C GLN A 348 -10.85 4.22 22.39
N LEU A 349 -11.69 4.36 23.40
CA LEU A 349 -11.87 5.57 24.20
C LEU A 349 -11.92 5.23 25.68
N PHE A 350 -11.16 5.97 26.48
CA PHE A 350 -11.39 6.15 27.92
C PHE A 350 -11.73 7.61 28.17
N SER A 351 -12.84 7.90 28.85
CA SER A 351 -13.21 9.29 29.13
C SER A 351 -14.07 9.37 30.37
N GLU A 352 -13.83 10.41 31.16
CA GLU A 352 -14.60 10.72 32.36
C GLU A 352 -14.94 12.22 32.36
N GLU A 353 -16.21 12.54 32.61
CA GLU A 353 -16.72 13.91 32.55
C GLU A 353 -16.03 14.79 33.60
N GLY A 354 -15.48 15.92 33.15
CA GLY A 354 -14.73 16.87 33.98
C GLY A 354 -13.26 16.53 34.23
N ILE A 355 -12.79 15.36 33.80
CA ILE A 355 -11.38 14.94 33.96
C ILE A 355 -10.63 14.97 32.62
N GLY A 356 -11.24 14.48 31.54
CA GLY A 356 -10.62 14.46 30.23
C GLY A 356 -10.96 13.22 29.40
N SER A 357 -10.27 13.04 28.29
CA SER A 357 -10.43 11.88 27.40
C SER A 357 -9.09 11.35 26.92
N GLU A 358 -9.02 10.04 26.68
CA GLU A 358 -7.92 9.35 26.01
C GLU A 358 -8.49 8.50 24.87
N PHE A 359 -8.17 8.89 23.64
CA PHE A 359 -8.42 8.07 22.46
C PHE A 359 -7.16 7.29 22.14
N TYR A 360 -7.25 5.98 21.97
CA TYR A 360 -6.08 5.15 21.68
C TYR A 360 -6.40 4.02 20.71
N PHE A 361 -5.36 3.56 20.01
CA PHE A 361 -5.46 2.45 19.07
C PHE A 361 -4.11 1.74 18.96
N GLU A 362 -4.14 0.48 18.54
CA GLU A 362 -2.95 -0.36 18.42
C GLU A 362 -2.77 -0.82 16.97
N LEU A 363 -1.61 -0.54 16.39
CA LEU A 363 -1.25 -0.97 15.03
C LEU A 363 0.00 -1.85 15.06
N THR A 364 0.06 -2.76 14.08
CA THR A 364 1.22 -3.65 13.90
C THR A 364 1.92 -3.29 12.60
N PHE A 365 3.19 -2.89 12.69
CA PHE A 365 3.99 -2.50 11.55
C PHE A 365 5.15 -3.48 11.33
N PRO A 366 5.41 -3.93 10.10
CA PRO A 366 6.72 -4.49 9.75
C PRO A 366 7.80 -3.42 9.88
N LEU A 367 8.98 -3.83 10.33
CA LEU A 367 10.16 -2.98 10.33
C LEU A 367 10.66 -2.78 8.89
N SER A 368 11.23 -1.61 8.64
CA SER A 368 12.02 -1.34 7.44
C SER A 368 13.50 -1.43 7.78
N ASP A 369 14.34 -1.65 6.76
CA ASP A 369 15.79 -1.52 6.91
C ASP A 369 16.10 -0.14 7.52
N PRO A 370 16.89 -0.07 8.60
CA PRO A 370 17.22 1.19 9.23
C PRO A 370 18.01 2.04 8.23
N ALA A 371 17.51 3.23 7.92
CA ALA A 371 18.37 4.26 7.38
C ALA A 371 19.32 4.69 8.51
N THR A 372 20.49 4.07 8.59
CA THR A 372 21.54 4.44 9.56
C THR A 372 21.99 5.87 9.32
N ASN A 373 21.38 6.83 10.00
CA ASN A 373 21.73 8.26 9.96
C ASN A 373 21.95 8.87 11.36
N PHE A 374 22.18 8.05 12.39
CA PHE A 374 22.72 8.59 13.65
C PHE A 374 24.23 8.75 13.51
N MET A 375 24.69 10.00 13.58
CA MET A 375 26.13 10.25 13.61
C MET A 375 26.70 9.80 14.97
N PRO A 376 27.77 9.00 15.01
CA PRO A 376 28.31 8.44 16.27
C PRO A 376 28.66 9.47 17.35
N HIS A 377 29.06 10.68 16.96
CA HIS A 377 29.41 11.77 17.87
C HIS A 377 28.20 12.50 18.47
N MET A 378 26.98 12.22 17.99
CA MET A 378 25.73 12.75 18.56
C MET A 378 25.18 11.86 19.68
N LEU A 379 25.77 10.68 19.90
CA LEU A 379 25.43 9.80 21.01
C LEU A 379 26.09 10.32 22.31
N HIS A 380 25.42 10.16 23.46
CA HIS A 380 25.93 10.50 24.81
C HIS A 380 26.07 11.99 25.16
N GLN A 381 25.32 12.89 24.52
CA GLN A 381 25.30 14.31 24.90
C GLN A 381 24.78 14.50 26.32
N ARG A 382 25.39 15.38 27.11
CA ARG A 382 24.90 15.76 28.44
C ARG A 382 24.07 17.01 28.32
N ILE A 383 22.77 16.92 28.59
CA ILE A 383 21.82 18.02 28.41
C ILE A 383 21.21 18.42 29.75
N LEU A 384 21.18 19.72 30.05
CA LEU A 384 20.39 20.26 31.15
C LEU A 384 19.07 20.79 30.59
N ILE A 385 17.95 20.25 31.07
CA ILE A 385 16.60 20.61 30.64
C ILE A 385 15.90 21.36 31.78
N ALA A 386 15.38 22.55 31.50
CA ALA A 386 14.59 23.34 32.43
C ALA A 386 13.22 23.69 31.84
N ASP A 387 12.15 23.23 32.47
CA ASP A 387 10.76 23.46 32.04
C ASP A 387 9.86 23.38 33.30
N ASP A 388 8.94 24.32 33.50
CA ASP A 388 8.07 24.36 34.69
C ASP A 388 6.87 23.41 34.60
N HIS A 389 6.63 22.82 33.43
CA HIS A 389 5.54 21.86 33.23
C HIS A 389 6.02 20.41 33.41
N ASP A 390 5.69 19.81 34.55
CA ASP A 390 6.22 18.50 34.99
C ASP A 390 6.03 17.37 33.95
N VAL A 391 4.89 17.33 33.27
CA VAL A 391 4.59 16.31 32.24
C VAL A 391 5.44 16.53 30.99
N ALA A 392 5.61 17.78 30.56
CA ALA A 392 6.45 18.11 29.42
C ALA A 392 7.91 17.81 29.74
N LEU A 393 8.38 18.22 30.92
CA LEU A 393 9.72 17.94 31.40
C LEU A 393 10.04 16.44 31.38
N SER A 394 9.14 15.60 31.90
CA SER A 394 9.32 14.14 31.89
C SER A 394 9.43 13.57 30.47
N LEU A 395 8.57 14.01 29.54
CA LEU A 395 8.55 13.49 28.17
C LEU A 395 9.72 14.00 27.31
N ILE A 396 10.20 15.23 27.55
CA ILE A 396 11.41 15.75 26.92
C ILE A 396 12.65 15.01 27.44
N VAL A 397 12.68 14.67 28.74
CA VAL A 397 13.72 13.79 29.31
C VAL A 397 13.71 12.43 28.62
N ASP A 398 12.55 11.79 28.48
CA ASP A 398 12.43 10.50 27.77
C ASP A 398 12.89 10.61 26.31
N THR A 399 12.59 11.73 25.65
CA THR A 399 13.03 12.02 24.29
C THR A 399 14.55 12.17 24.19
N ALA A 400 15.18 12.86 25.15
CA ALA A 400 16.64 12.94 25.21
C ALA A 400 17.27 11.56 25.46
N VAL A 401 16.68 10.74 26.35
CA VAL A 401 17.15 9.37 26.61
C VAL A 401 17.04 8.50 25.35
N SER A 402 15.94 8.60 24.58
CA SER A 402 15.76 7.80 23.36
C SER A 402 16.78 8.16 22.26
N LEU A 403 17.27 9.41 22.23
CA LEU A 403 18.39 9.85 21.38
C LEU A 403 19.76 9.37 21.90
N GLY A 404 19.81 8.66 23.02
CA GLY A 404 21.04 8.21 23.66
C GLY A 404 21.77 9.30 24.44
N TRP A 405 21.08 10.37 24.86
CA TRP A 405 21.65 11.46 25.64
C TRP A 405 21.51 11.21 27.15
N ARG A 406 22.20 12.03 27.94
CA ARG A 406 22.21 12.01 29.40
C ARG A 406 21.55 13.29 29.92
N PRO A 407 20.22 13.30 30.07
CA PRO A 407 19.52 14.46 30.57
C PRO A 407 19.66 14.62 32.08
N GLU A 408 19.76 15.87 32.50
CA GLU A 408 19.52 16.32 33.86
C GLU A 408 18.39 17.36 33.81
N SER A 409 17.37 17.23 34.66
CA SER A 409 16.16 18.06 34.58
C SER A 409 15.96 18.93 35.82
N THR A 410 15.25 20.05 35.67
CA THR A 410 14.83 20.95 36.75
C THR A 410 13.52 21.66 36.37
N SER A 411 12.67 21.95 37.34
CA SER A 411 11.37 22.60 37.12
C SER A 411 11.38 24.13 37.26
N SER A 412 12.56 24.75 37.33
CA SER A 412 12.68 26.21 37.48
C SER A 412 14.01 26.74 36.96
N GLY A 413 13.99 28.01 36.55
CA GLY A 413 15.19 28.74 36.13
C GLY A 413 16.23 28.87 37.25
N LYS A 414 15.81 29.04 38.51
CA LYS A 414 16.72 29.04 39.66
C LYS A 414 17.41 27.68 39.82
N GLY A 415 16.66 26.58 39.71
CA GLY A 415 17.24 25.25 39.78
C GLY A 415 18.22 24.97 38.63
N ALA A 416 18.00 25.57 37.46
CA ALA A 416 18.94 25.49 36.34
C ALA A 416 20.27 26.19 36.68
N LEU A 417 20.22 27.41 37.23
CA LEU A 417 21.41 28.14 37.70
C LEU A 417 22.14 27.38 38.81
N ASP A 418 21.43 26.90 39.84
CA ASP A 418 22.03 26.17 40.96
C ASP A 418 22.78 24.89 40.49
N LYS A 419 22.19 24.15 39.54
CA LYS A 419 22.81 22.93 38.98
C LYS A 419 24.01 23.26 38.11
N PHE A 420 23.92 24.32 37.34
CA PHE A 420 24.99 24.82 36.50
C PHE A 420 26.18 25.30 37.35
N GLU A 421 25.94 26.11 38.39
CA GLU A 421 26.96 26.61 39.33
C GLU A 421 27.67 25.47 40.09
N LYS A 422 26.94 24.44 40.53
CA LYS A 422 27.51 23.34 41.32
C LYS A 422 28.40 22.39 40.52
N ARG A 423 28.12 22.17 39.23
CA ARG A 423 28.83 21.17 38.39
C ARG A 423 29.83 21.80 37.42
N GLY A 424 29.70 23.09 37.12
CA GLY A 424 30.63 23.85 36.30
C GLY A 424 30.55 23.57 34.79
N ARG A 425 31.33 24.33 34.01
CA ARG A 425 31.32 24.39 32.53
C ARG A 425 31.48 23.04 31.80
N SER A 426 32.16 22.06 32.38
CA SER A 426 32.45 20.79 31.71
C SER A 426 31.37 19.73 31.92
N ALA A 427 30.29 20.02 32.64
CA ALA A 427 29.27 19.05 33.01
C ALA A 427 28.18 18.84 31.96
N PHE A 428 27.94 19.84 31.10
CA PHE A 428 26.88 19.83 30.09
C PHE A 428 27.45 20.18 28.71
N ASP A 429 26.91 19.56 27.68
CA ASP A 429 27.24 19.79 26.28
C ASP A 429 26.20 20.68 25.58
N VAL A 430 25.01 20.85 26.19
CA VAL A 430 23.92 21.73 25.72
C VAL A 430 22.97 22.06 26.87
N LEU A 431 22.43 23.28 26.87
CA LEU A 431 21.33 23.70 27.76
C LEU A 431 20.04 23.86 26.95
N LEU A 432 18.95 23.26 27.42
CA LEU A 432 17.60 23.38 26.85
C LEU A 432 16.68 24.00 27.89
N ILE A 433 16.23 25.23 27.66
CA ILE A 433 15.58 26.05 28.70
C ILE A 433 14.24 26.57 28.16
N ASP A 434 13.15 26.40 28.91
CA ASP A 434 11.89 27.06 28.60
C ASP A 434 12.04 28.57 28.77
N TRP A 435 11.55 29.32 27.78
CA TRP A 435 11.39 30.75 27.94
C TRP A 435 10.52 31.07 29.15
N ARG A 436 9.31 30.51 29.24
CA ARG A 436 8.35 30.91 30.27
C ARG A 436 8.47 30.00 31.47
N MET A 437 9.18 30.45 32.49
CA MET A 437 9.20 29.80 33.80
C MET A 437 8.84 30.80 34.91
N PRO A 438 8.17 30.38 36.00
CA PRO A 438 7.89 31.22 37.14
C PRO A 438 9.17 31.70 37.82
N GLY A 439 9.19 32.98 38.18
CA GLY A 439 10.33 33.61 38.85
C GLY A 439 11.42 34.03 37.87
N ILE A 440 12.37 33.13 37.57
CA ILE A 440 13.47 33.41 36.64
C ILE A 440 13.15 32.76 35.29
N ASP A 441 12.91 33.60 34.28
CA ASP A 441 12.60 33.17 32.92
C ASP A 441 13.87 32.70 32.17
N GLY A 442 13.68 31.99 31.05
CA GLY A 442 14.80 31.39 30.32
C GLY A 442 15.81 32.40 29.75
N LEU A 443 15.35 33.61 29.41
CA LEU A 443 16.22 34.71 28.98
C LEU A 443 17.07 35.25 30.14
N SER A 444 16.50 35.38 31.33
CA SER A 444 17.21 35.80 32.53
C SER A 444 18.24 34.76 32.97
N VAL A 445 17.92 33.46 32.85
CA VAL A 445 18.89 32.36 33.05
C VAL A 445 20.05 32.51 32.06
N THR A 446 19.76 32.67 30.77
CA THR A 446 20.76 32.84 29.71
C THR A 446 21.67 34.04 29.97
N THR A 447 21.08 35.18 30.33
CA THR A 447 21.81 36.42 30.64
C THR A 447 22.72 36.23 31.86
N SER A 448 22.20 35.61 32.93
CA SER A 448 22.97 35.37 34.16
C SER A 448 24.17 34.46 33.92
N ILE A 449 24.01 33.41 33.11
CA ILE A 449 25.11 32.50 32.75
C ILE A 449 26.20 33.26 31.97
N HIS A 450 25.81 34.13 31.03
CA HIS A 450 26.77 34.88 30.23
C HIS A 450 27.49 35.98 31.03
N GLU A 451 26.80 36.66 31.96
CA GLU A 451 27.38 37.67 32.85
C GLU A 451 28.38 37.07 33.84
N GLN A 452 28.06 35.92 34.42
CA GLN A 452 28.96 35.22 35.35
C GLN A 452 30.19 34.65 34.63
N MET A 453 30.09 34.37 33.32
CA MET A 453 31.09 33.62 32.58
C MET A 453 31.19 34.09 31.10
N PRO A 454 31.93 35.16 30.78
CA PRO A 454 32.01 35.70 29.41
C PRO A 454 32.60 34.71 28.37
N ASP A 455 33.55 33.86 28.77
CA ASP A 455 34.16 32.83 27.87
C ASP A 455 33.28 31.56 27.70
N PHE A 456 31.96 31.68 27.81
CA PHE A 456 31.04 30.55 27.89
C PHE A 456 30.72 29.98 26.51
N ASP A 457 31.23 28.77 26.21
CA ASP A 457 31.11 28.10 24.91
C ASP A 457 30.24 26.83 24.98
N ILE A 458 29.12 26.85 25.71
CA ILE A 458 28.10 25.78 25.66
C ILE A 458 26.88 26.29 24.87
N PRO A 459 26.34 25.50 23.93
CA PRO A 459 25.09 25.80 23.23
C PRO A 459 23.91 26.02 24.19
N ILE A 460 23.21 27.15 24.04
CA ILE A 460 21.93 27.42 24.72
C ILE A 460 20.80 27.39 23.69
N ILE A 461 19.83 26.51 23.93
CA ILE A 461 18.61 26.35 23.13
C ILE A 461 17.42 26.81 23.98
N LEU A 462 16.64 27.75 23.47
CA LEU A 462 15.43 28.23 24.13
C LEU A 462 14.18 27.54 23.55
N MET A 463 13.31 27.02 24.42
CA MET A 463 12.01 26.47 24.03
C MET A 463 10.95 27.57 24.10
N VAL A 464 10.14 27.71 23.05
CA VAL A 464 9.15 28.78 22.94
C VAL A 464 7.83 28.28 22.36
N ASN A 465 6.72 28.90 22.71
CA ASN A 465 5.46 28.68 22.00
C ASN A 465 5.48 29.40 20.64
N ALA A 466 4.74 28.88 19.66
CA ALA A 466 4.67 29.46 18.31
C ALA A 466 4.27 30.95 18.33
N ALA A 467 3.32 31.34 19.17
CA ALA A 467 2.82 32.72 19.31
C ALA A 467 3.81 33.69 19.99
N ASP A 468 4.84 33.17 20.66
CA ASP A 468 5.81 33.99 21.37
C ASP A 468 7.11 34.15 20.60
N ARG A 469 7.36 33.32 19.58
CA ARG A 469 8.58 33.35 18.77
C ARG A 469 8.90 34.74 18.22
N ASP A 470 7.91 35.47 17.71
CA ASP A 470 8.12 36.82 17.16
C ASP A 470 8.52 37.84 18.25
N LYS A 471 7.96 37.70 19.45
CA LYS A 471 8.28 38.57 20.60
C LYS A 471 9.72 38.38 21.11
N LEU A 472 10.36 37.27 20.76
CA LEU A 472 11.73 36.96 21.20
C LEU A 472 12.75 37.83 20.48
N TYR A 473 12.54 38.04 19.18
CA TYR A 473 13.47 38.77 18.30
C TYR A 473 13.54 40.26 18.62
N ASP A 474 12.54 40.82 19.31
CA ASP A 474 12.54 42.20 19.77
C ASP A 474 13.43 42.43 21.01
N ASN A 475 13.88 41.37 21.69
CA ASN A 475 14.71 41.48 22.89
C ASN A 475 16.22 41.43 22.54
N PRO A 476 17.05 42.40 22.97
CA PRO A 476 18.49 42.39 22.70
C PRO A 476 19.24 41.19 23.29
N ALA A 477 18.73 40.56 24.36
CA ALA A 477 19.28 39.34 24.95
C ALA A 477 19.10 38.09 24.06
N SER A 478 18.27 38.16 23.01
CA SER A 478 18.12 37.08 22.01
C SER A 478 19.43 36.73 21.29
N LYS A 479 20.39 37.67 21.24
CA LYS A 479 21.73 37.47 20.66
C LYS A 479 22.61 36.51 21.46
N LEU A 480 22.24 36.20 22.70
CA LEU A 480 22.97 35.30 23.60
C LEU A 480 22.53 33.83 23.45
N ILE A 481 21.53 33.56 22.60
CA ILE A 481 20.96 32.24 22.36
C ILE A 481 21.50 31.70 21.03
N ASP A 482 21.83 30.41 20.97
CA ASP A 482 22.32 29.76 19.75
C ASP A 482 21.21 29.29 18.82
N ALA A 483 20.11 28.80 19.39
CA ALA A 483 18.95 28.36 18.64
C ALA A 483 17.65 28.41 19.46
N VAL A 484 16.53 28.36 18.74
CA VAL A 484 15.18 28.41 19.30
C VAL A 484 14.38 27.23 18.76
N ILE A 485 13.74 26.47 19.65
CA ILE A 485 12.83 25.37 19.30
C ILE A 485 11.41 25.76 19.67
N THR A 486 10.47 25.55 18.76
CA THR A 486 9.04 25.74 19.02
C THR A 486 8.44 24.50 19.68
N LYS A 487 7.63 24.67 20.74
CA LYS A 487 6.82 23.61 21.33
C LYS A 487 5.67 23.20 20.36
N PRO A 488 5.29 21.91 20.27
CA PRO A 488 5.85 20.78 21.02
C PRO A 488 7.24 20.34 20.52
N VAL A 489 8.11 19.95 21.44
CA VAL A 489 9.46 19.43 21.11
C VAL A 489 9.34 17.99 20.62
N THR A 490 10.02 17.66 19.52
CA THR A 490 10.09 16.32 18.93
C THR A 490 11.53 15.81 18.95
N SER A 491 11.72 14.50 18.79
CA SER A 491 13.06 13.91 18.71
C SER A 491 13.88 14.51 17.56
N SER A 492 13.26 14.74 16.40
CA SER A 492 13.92 15.33 15.22
C SER A 492 14.29 16.79 15.44
N SER A 493 13.37 17.62 15.98
CA SER A 493 13.64 19.04 16.18
C SER A 493 14.79 19.24 17.16
N LEU A 494 14.78 18.49 18.26
CA LEU A 494 15.86 18.52 19.25
C LEU A 494 17.21 18.05 18.67
N TYR A 495 17.24 16.93 17.95
CA TYR A 495 18.46 16.39 17.34
C TYR A 495 19.05 17.33 16.28
N ASN A 496 18.21 17.80 15.34
CA ASN A 496 18.63 18.64 14.22
C ASN A 496 19.13 20.00 14.68
N THR A 497 18.45 20.62 15.66
CA THR A 497 18.89 21.91 16.21
C THR A 497 20.28 21.81 16.86
N LEU A 498 20.53 20.76 17.64
CA LEU A 498 21.85 20.57 18.25
C LEU A 498 22.93 20.28 17.18
N LEU A 499 22.60 19.47 16.17
CA LEU A 499 23.50 19.17 15.06
C LEU A 499 23.90 20.45 14.32
N GLU A 500 22.92 21.32 14.03
CA GLU A 500 23.15 22.60 13.35
C GLU A 500 24.07 23.51 14.17
N ILE A 501 23.84 23.63 15.49
CA ILE A 501 24.69 24.46 16.35
C ILE A 501 26.13 23.91 16.37
N LYS A 502 26.31 22.59 16.48
CA LYS A 502 27.65 21.97 16.47
C LYS A 502 28.37 22.14 15.14
N ASN A 503 27.65 22.09 14.02
CA ASN A 503 28.20 22.41 12.70
C ASN A 503 28.65 23.87 12.62
N ARG A 504 27.82 24.83 13.06
CA ARG A 504 28.13 26.27 13.06
C ARG A 504 29.32 26.63 13.95
N ARG A 505 29.43 25.99 15.12
CA ARG A 505 30.55 26.19 16.07
C ARG A 505 31.83 25.43 15.68
N GLY A 506 31.89 24.87 14.47
CA GLY A 506 33.11 24.27 13.91
C GLY A 506 33.47 22.89 14.47
N GLY A 507 32.60 22.24 15.25
CA GLY A 507 32.82 20.91 15.80
C GLY A 507 32.71 19.78 14.78
N LEU A 508 32.11 20.05 13.61
CA LEU A 508 31.91 19.10 12.52
C LEU A 508 32.09 19.84 11.19
N LYS A 509 33.20 19.59 10.50
CA LYS A 509 33.35 20.00 9.10
C LYS A 509 32.54 19.04 8.24
N ASN A 510 31.27 19.34 8.00
CA ASN A 510 30.55 18.83 6.84
C ASN A 510 29.57 19.88 6.30
N ASN A 511 29.64 20.07 4.99
CA ASN A 511 28.81 20.99 4.21
C ASN A 511 27.33 20.62 4.32
N ILE A 512 26.59 21.29 5.20
CA ILE A 512 25.13 21.37 5.11
C ILE A 512 24.81 22.84 4.83
N VAL A 513 24.36 23.07 3.60
CA VAL A 513 24.01 24.39 3.06
C VAL A 513 22.83 24.95 3.84
N SER A 514 23.03 26.09 4.49
CA SER A 514 22.00 26.85 5.20
C SER A 514 20.92 27.38 4.23
N SER A 515 19.68 27.28 4.68
CA SER A 515 18.46 27.82 4.07
C SER A 515 18.48 29.35 3.94
N GLN A 516 18.90 29.85 2.78
CA GLN A 516 18.48 31.15 2.21
C GLN A 516 18.86 31.31 0.72
N ALA A 517 19.13 30.21 0.01
CA ALA A 517 19.34 30.22 -1.44
C ALA A 517 18.02 29.94 -2.15
N LYS A 518 17.67 30.77 -3.15
CA LYS A 518 16.58 30.52 -4.09
C LYS A 518 16.75 29.12 -4.68
N ARG A 519 15.79 28.23 -4.41
CA ARG A 519 15.98 26.78 -4.53
C ARG A 519 15.95 26.26 -5.96
N VAL A 520 15.36 27.04 -6.86
CA VAL A 520 15.18 26.71 -8.29
C VAL A 520 15.71 27.84 -9.19
N GLU A 521 16.67 28.63 -8.71
CA GLU A 521 17.23 29.76 -9.45
C GLU A 521 17.86 29.32 -10.77
N GLY A 522 17.42 29.96 -11.87
CA GLY A 522 17.93 29.69 -13.22
C GLY A 522 17.25 28.56 -13.98
N LEU A 523 16.32 27.81 -13.36
CA LEU A 523 15.54 26.78 -14.06
C LEU A 523 14.43 27.40 -14.91
N THR A 524 14.21 26.86 -16.10
CA THR A 524 13.08 27.22 -16.96
C THR A 524 12.03 26.10 -16.93
N ILE A 525 10.83 26.43 -16.44
CA ILE A 525 9.76 25.47 -16.15
C ILE A 525 8.54 25.79 -17.02
N LEU A 526 8.00 24.76 -17.69
CA LEU A 526 6.72 24.86 -18.39
C LEU A 526 5.60 24.38 -17.45
N VAL A 527 4.63 25.25 -17.16
CA VAL A 527 3.43 24.89 -16.38
C VAL A 527 2.24 24.74 -17.32
N VAL A 528 1.60 23.58 -17.29
CA VAL A 528 0.44 23.25 -18.12
C VAL A 528 -0.76 22.96 -17.23
N ASP A 529 -1.78 23.79 -17.32
CA ASP A 529 -3.02 23.67 -16.54
C ASP A 529 -4.13 24.40 -17.29
N ASP A 530 -5.35 23.84 -17.34
CA ASP A 530 -6.46 24.48 -18.05
C ASP A 530 -7.06 25.66 -17.28
N ASN A 531 -6.86 25.69 -15.96
CA ASN A 531 -7.31 26.77 -15.09
C ASN A 531 -6.27 27.90 -15.00
N GLU A 532 -6.67 29.09 -15.46
CA GLU A 532 -5.85 30.31 -15.43
C GLU A 532 -5.31 30.65 -14.04
N ILE A 533 -6.09 30.39 -13.00
CA ILE A 533 -5.72 30.72 -11.62
C ILE A 533 -4.65 29.74 -11.12
N ASN A 534 -4.75 28.44 -11.45
CA ASN A 534 -3.72 27.46 -11.09
C ASN A 534 -2.39 27.78 -11.79
N ARG A 535 -2.44 28.16 -13.08
CA ARG A 535 -1.27 28.62 -13.84
C ARG A 535 -0.61 29.82 -13.17
N MET A 536 -1.40 30.82 -12.78
CA MET A 536 -0.93 32.03 -12.11
C MET A 536 -0.30 31.73 -10.74
N VAL A 537 -0.89 30.82 -9.96
CA VAL A 537 -0.37 30.43 -8.63
C VAL A 537 0.96 29.69 -8.76
N ALA A 538 1.02 28.67 -9.61
CA ALA A 538 2.25 27.92 -9.87
C ALA A 538 3.37 28.83 -10.41
N GLN A 539 3.04 29.73 -11.34
CA GLN A 539 3.99 30.72 -11.84
C GLN A 539 4.56 31.60 -10.73
N ASN A 540 3.72 32.14 -9.85
CA ASN A 540 4.19 33.03 -8.78
C ASN A 540 5.02 32.29 -7.73
N ILE A 541 4.65 31.06 -7.34
CA ILE A 541 5.43 30.23 -6.42
C ILE A 541 6.84 29.98 -6.99
N LEU A 542 6.92 29.45 -8.21
CA LEU A 542 8.19 29.09 -8.85
C LEU A 542 9.05 30.30 -9.19
N SER A 543 8.43 31.40 -9.65
CA SER A 543 9.15 32.65 -9.93
C SER A 543 9.69 33.31 -8.66
N SER A 544 8.97 33.22 -7.54
CA SER A 544 9.44 33.73 -6.24
C SER A 544 10.67 32.99 -5.72
N GLU A 545 10.85 31.73 -6.15
CA GLU A 545 11.99 30.86 -5.83
C GLU A 545 13.09 30.89 -6.92
N GLY A 546 12.97 31.79 -7.90
CA GLY A 546 14.01 32.11 -8.88
C GLY A 546 13.90 31.42 -10.25
N ALA A 547 12.83 30.66 -10.53
CA ALA A 547 12.64 30.01 -11.82
C ALA A 547 12.03 30.94 -12.88
N HIS A 548 12.34 30.70 -14.15
CA HIS A 548 11.64 31.26 -15.29
C HIS A 548 10.46 30.36 -15.67
N VAL A 549 9.24 30.89 -15.68
CA VAL A 549 8.04 30.07 -15.92
C VAL A 549 7.33 30.48 -17.20
N GLU A 550 7.09 29.52 -18.08
CA GLU A 550 6.22 29.64 -19.25
C GLU A 550 4.93 28.85 -19.02
N LEU A 551 3.82 29.31 -19.60
CA LEU A 551 2.48 28.80 -19.31
C LEU A 551 1.86 28.16 -20.57
N ALA A 552 1.14 27.07 -20.36
CA ALA A 552 0.28 26.47 -21.37
C ALA A 552 -1.09 26.06 -20.82
N GLU A 553 -2.14 26.17 -21.65
CA GLU A 553 -3.54 25.95 -21.24
C GLU A 553 -4.05 24.52 -21.48
N ASN A 554 -3.30 23.70 -22.22
CA ASN A 554 -3.64 22.30 -22.51
C ASN A 554 -2.41 21.56 -23.06
N GLY A 555 -2.52 20.23 -23.12
CA GLY A 555 -1.46 19.34 -23.59
C GLY A 555 -0.98 19.63 -25.03
N SER A 556 -1.89 20.03 -25.92
CA SER A 556 -1.57 20.30 -27.34
C SER A 556 -0.75 21.58 -27.51
N MET A 557 -1.07 22.62 -26.74
CA MET A 557 -0.29 23.86 -26.73
C MET A 557 1.08 23.64 -26.07
N ALA A 558 1.14 22.86 -24.99
CA ALA A 558 2.40 22.47 -24.37
C ALA A 558 3.32 21.73 -25.36
N PHE A 559 2.80 20.75 -26.09
CA PHE A 559 3.56 20.05 -27.13
C PHE A 559 4.04 20.99 -28.23
N SER A 560 3.19 21.92 -28.69
CA SER A 560 3.55 22.92 -29.70
C SER A 560 4.67 23.86 -29.26
N ILE A 561 4.69 24.26 -27.98
CA ILE A 561 5.75 25.08 -27.38
C ILE A 561 7.06 24.29 -27.32
N LEU A 562 6.98 23.04 -26.86
CA LEU A 562 8.14 22.16 -26.70
C LEU A 562 8.81 21.83 -28.04
N VAL A 563 8.03 21.53 -29.09
CA VAL A 563 8.58 21.25 -30.43
C VAL A 563 9.29 22.47 -31.03
N LYS A 564 8.82 23.70 -30.74
CA LYS A 564 9.48 24.92 -31.22
C LYS A 564 10.79 25.22 -30.48
N ALA A 565 10.93 24.77 -29.23
CA ALA A 565 12.12 25.03 -28.41
C ALA A 565 12.50 23.83 -27.50
N PRO A 566 13.00 22.71 -28.06
CA PRO A 566 13.17 21.44 -27.33
C PRO A 566 14.15 21.48 -26.16
N LYS A 567 15.12 22.41 -26.17
CA LYS A 567 16.17 22.52 -25.14
C LYS A 567 15.97 23.69 -24.18
N LYS A 568 14.80 24.34 -24.23
CA LYS A 568 14.51 25.54 -23.44
C LYS A 568 14.08 25.21 -22.01
N PHE A 569 13.49 24.03 -21.77
CA PHE A 569 12.83 23.71 -20.51
C PHE A 569 13.57 22.61 -19.76
N ASP A 570 13.78 22.83 -18.46
CA ASP A 570 14.42 21.88 -17.55
C ASP A 570 13.38 20.94 -16.90
N VAL A 571 12.15 21.42 -16.70
CA VAL A 571 11.05 20.64 -16.09
C VAL A 571 9.71 21.05 -16.68
N ILE A 572 8.80 20.08 -16.83
CA ILE A 572 7.40 20.31 -17.20
C ILE A 572 6.52 19.94 -16.01
N LEU A 573 5.67 20.86 -15.55
CA LEU A 573 4.58 20.60 -14.62
C LEU A 573 3.30 20.45 -15.43
N MET A 574 2.69 19.27 -15.43
CA MET A 574 1.59 18.90 -16.32
C MET A 574 0.36 18.48 -15.54
N ASP A 575 -0.74 19.23 -15.66
CA ASP A 575 -2.04 18.77 -15.16
C ASP A 575 -2.48 17.49 -15.87
N VAL A 576 -2.95 16.53 -15.10
CA VAL A 576 -3.41 15.25 -15.63
C VAL A 576 -4.75 15.40 -16.35
N GLN A 577 -5.66 16.21 -15.82
CA GLN A 577 -7.04 16.33 -16.32
C GLN A 577 -7.25 17.68 -17.00
N MET A 578 -7.14 17.70 -18.34
CA MET A 578 -7.35 18.91 -19.14
C MET A 578 -8.16 18.61 -20.41
N PRO A 579 -8.97 19.57 -20.92
CA PRO A 579 -9.67 19.44 -22.19
C PRO A 579 -8.71 19.44 -23.39
N VAL A 580 -9.22 19.01 -24.56
CA VAL A 580 -8.51 18.89 -25.85
C VAL A 580 -7.45 17.79 -25.88
N MET A 581 -6.46 17.85 -24.99
CA MET A 581 -5.44 16.83 -24.82
C MET A 581 -5.08 16.75 -23.34
N ASP A 582 -5.38 15.60 -22.73
CA ASP A 582 -5.09 15.33 -21.33
C ASP A 582 -3.58 15.17 -21.07
N GLY A 583 -3.18 15.27 -19.81
CA GLY A 583 -1.76 15.23 -19.41
C GLY A 583 -1.08 13.90 -19.71
N TYR A 584 -1.82 12.78 -19.72
CA TYR A 584 -1.27 11.47 -20.05
C TYR A 584 -0.97 11.35 -21.54
N ALA A 585 -1.90 11.77 -22.39
CA ALA A 585 -1.73 11.81 -23.84
C ALA A 585 -0.58 12.76 -24.23
N ALA A 586 -0.55 13.97 -23.65
CA ALA A 586 0.52 14.93 -23.87
C ALA A 586 1.89 14.36 -23.47
N THR A 587 1.97 13.69 -22.31
CA THR A 587 3.24 13.08 -21.86
C THR A 587 3.69 11.97 -22.80
N ARG A 588 2.78 11.12 -23.30
CA ARG A 588 3.12 10.07 -24.28
C ARG A 588 3.69 10.68 -25.56
N GLU A 589 3.10 11.74 -26.08
CA GLU A 589 3.62 12.45 -27.27
C GLU A 589 5.00 13.08 -27.02
N ILE A 590 5.19 13.71 -25.86
CA ILE A 590 6.49 14.27 -25.43
C ILE A 590 7.55 13.17 -25.37
N LYS A 591 7.23 12.00 -24.79
CA LYS A 591 8.18 10.88 -24.64
C LYS A 591 8.47 10.13 -25.95
N GLN A 592 7.57 10.18 -26.93
CA GLN A 592 7.80 9.61 -28.26
C GLN A 592 8.72 10.49 -29.13
N ASN A 593 8.81 11.80 -28.84
CA ASN A 593 9.69 12.71 -29.56
C ASN A 593 11.14 12.61 -29.04
N LYS A 594 12.08 12.27 -29.92
CA LYS A 594 13.51 12.06 -29.60
C LYS A 594 14.19 13.26 -28.95
N GLU A 595 13.75 14.48 -29.25
CA GLU A 595 14.37 15.71 -28.71
C GLU A 595 13.76 16.15 -27.38
N LEU A 596 12.57 15.63 -27.02
CA LEU A 596 11.81 16.02 -25.82
C LEU A 596 11.76 14.92 -24.75
N ARG A 597 12.10 13.68 -25.11
CA ARG A 597 11.95 12.50 -24.25
C ARG A 597 12.64 12.63 -22.89
N ASP A 598 13.78 13.31 -22.86
CA ASP A 598 14.62 13.44 -21.67
C ASP A 598 14.20 14.60 -20.74
N ILE A 599 13.22 15.43 -21.15
CA ILE A 599 12.66 16.47 -20.29
C ILE A 599 11.77 15.80 -19.23
N PRO A 600 12.02 16.00 -17.93
CA PRO A 600 11.21 15.43 -16.89
C PRO A 600 9.81 16.06 -16.85
N VAL A 601 8.79 15.22 -16.76
CA VAL A 601 7.38 15.64 -16.64
C VAL A 601 6.88 15.27 -15.25
N ILE A 602 6.43 16.25 -14.48
CA ILE A 602 5.85 16.08 -13.15
C ILE A 602 4.33 16.22 -13.27
N ALA A 603 3.60 15.21 -12.82
CA ALA A 603 2.15 15.21 -12.83
C ALA A 603 1.60 16.16 -11.77
N LEU A 604 0.69 17.05 -12.13
CA LEU A 604 -0.13 17.79 -11.17
C LEU A 604 -1.48 17.08 -11.08
N THR A 605 -1.79 16.47 -9.93
CA THR A 605 -3.00 15.64 -9.78
C THR A 605 -3.82 16.05 -8.56
N ALA A 606 -5.15 15.99 -8.67
CA ALA A 606 -6.06 16.21 -7.56
C ALA A 606 -6.21 14.96 -6.66
N ALA A 607 -5.57 13.86 -7.03
CA ALA A 607 -5.75 12.53 -6.45
C ALA A 607 -4.41 11.78 -6.44
N VAL A 608 -3.88 11.54 -5.25
CA VAL A 608 -2.64 10.76 -5.04
C VAL A 608 -3.02 9.34 -4.65
N PHE A 609 -3.70 8.64 -5.56
CA PHE A 609 -3.98 7.21 -5.38
C PHE A 609 -3.02 6.38 -6.24
N LYS A 610 -2.76 5.15 -5.81
CA LYS A 610 -1.88 4.20 -6.51
C LYS A 610 -2.23 4.02 -7.98
N ALA A 611 -3.53 3.94 -8.33
CA ALA A 611 -3.97 3.80 -9.72
C ALA A 611 -3.62 5.02 -10.60
N ASP A 612 -3.73 6.23 -10.06
CA ASP A 612 -3.37 7.47 -10.77
C ASP A 612 -1.84 7.60 -10.91
N ARG A 613 -1.08 7.18 -9.89
CA ARG A 613 0.38 7.08 -9.97
C ARG A 613 0.84 6.05 -11.00
N ASP A 614 0.23 4.87 -11.01
CA ASP A 614 0.55 3.80 -11.96
C ASP A 614 0.27 4.26 -13.40
N ALA A 615 -0.86 4.96 -13.63
CA ALA A 615 -1.19 5.56 -14.92
C ALA A 615 -0.19 6.65 -15.34
N ALA A 616 0.24 7.50 -14.41
CA ALA A 616 1.26 8.54 -14.64
C ALA A 616 2.63 7.95 -14.99
N ILE A 617 3.07 6.91 -14.27
CA ILE A 617 4.33 6.21 -14.54
C ILE A 617 4.26 5.52 -15.91
N GLN A 618 3.16 4.84 -16.24
CA GLN A 618 2.96 4.21 -17.55
C GLN A 618 2.94 5.23 -18.69
N ALA A 619 2.44 6.43 -18.46
CA ALA A 619 2.49 7.53 -19.43
C ALA A 619 3.90 8.12 -19.61
N GLY A 620 4.84 7.82 -18.68
CA GLY A 620 6.22 8.29 -18.71
C GLY A 620 6.50 9.52 -17.84
N MET A 621 5.62 9.86 -16.89
CA MET A 621 5.84 10.93 -15.92
C MET A 621 6.89 10.52 -14.87
N ASN A 622 7.62 11.50 -14.35
CA ASN A 622 8.83 11.33 -13.55
C ASN A 622 8.62 11.57 -12.04
N ASP A 623 7.62 12.37 -11.68
CA ASP A 623 7.20 12.63 -10.29
C ASP A 623 5.73 13.13 -10.31
N PHE A 624 5.13 13.34 -9.15
CA PHE A 624 3.77 13.88 -9.01
C PHE A 624 3.69 14.88 -7.85
N VAL A 625 2.77 15.84 -7.95
CA VAL A 625 2.47 16.82 -6.91
C VAL A 625 0.95 16.94 -6.75
N PRO A 626 0.40 16.80 -5.53
CA PRO A 626 -1.01 17.00 -5.27
C PRO A 626 -1.43 18.45 -5.49
N LYS A 627 -2.67 18.64 -5.94
CA LYS A 627 -3.37 19.93 -5.94
C LYS A 627 -4.36 19.97 -4.76
N PRO A 628 -4.40 21.02 -3.91
CA PRO A 628 -3.66 22.29 -4.02
C PRO A 628 -2.16 22.14 -3.71
N PHE A 629 -1.34 22.98 -4.36
CA PHE A 629 0.12 22.91 -4.26
C PHE A 629 0.60 23.25 -2.85
N ASP A 630 1.22 22.30 -2.15
CA ASP A 630 2.12 22.61 -1.06
C ASP A 630 3.44 23.16 -1.65
N VAL A 631 3.88 24.32 -1.16
CA VAL A 631 5.05 25.03 -1.71
C VAL A 631 6.32 24.20 -1.55
N GLU A 632 6.49 23.52 -0.42
CA GLU A 632 7.69 22.71 -0.15
C GLU A 632 7.69 21.43 -0.99
N GLU A 633 6.53 20.79 -1.14
CA GLU A 633 6.38 19.59 -1.97
C GLU A 633 6.61 19.88 -3.46
N LEU A 634 6.03 20.97 -3.98
CA LEU A 634 6.21 21.40 -5.37
C LEU A 634 7.68 21.73 -5.67
N ILE A 635 8.33 22.51 -4.81
CA ILE A 635 9.75 22.88 -4.98
C ILE A 635 10.64 21.64 -4.84
N GLY A 636 10.34 20.75 -3.89
CA GLY A 636 11.04 19.48 -3.71
C GLY A 636 11.01 18.61 -4.97
N ALA A 637 9.83 18.45 -5.59
CA ALA A 637 9.66 17.68 -6.83
C ALA A 637 10.45 18.28 -8.00
N VAL A 638 10.38 19.60 -8.17
CA VAL A 638 11.13 20.31 -9.21
C VAL A 638 12.64 20.14 -9.03
N VAL A 639 13.16 20.32 -7.81
CA VAL A 639 14.61 20.16 -7.53
C VAL A 639 15.08 18.73 -7.76
N ARG A 640 14.31 17.71 -7.35
CA ARG A 640 14.64 16.30 -7.59
C ARG A 640 14.74 15.97 -9.07
N CYS A 641 13.79 16.45 -9.87
CA CYS A 641 13.74 16.23 -11.31
C CYS A 641 14.84 17.01 -12.06
N ALA A 642 15.09 18.26 -11.69
CA ALA A 642 16.11 19.10 -12.31
C ALA A 642 17.55 18.61 -12.04
N LYS A 643 17.84 18.08 -10.83
CA LYS A 643 19.16 17.52 -10.48
C LYS A 643 19.51 16.25 -11.28
N LYS A 644 18.52 15.45 -11.69
CA LYS A 644 18.74 14.28 -12.56
C LYS A 644 19.18 14.66 -13.98
N GLN A 645 18.86 15.88 -14.45
CA GLN A 645 19.35 16.42 -15.72
C GLN A 645 20.72 17.11 -15.60
N HIS A 646 21.03 17.75 -14.47
CA HIS A 646 22.32 18.45 -14.26
C HIS A 646 23.50 17.52 -13.94
N GLN A 647 23.29 16.22 -13.77
CA GLN A 647 24.38 15.22 -13.76
C GLN A 647 24.95 14.93 -15.17
N TYR A 648 24.37 15.50 -16.23
CA TYR A 648 24.83 15.34 -17.61
C TYR A 648 25.57 16.57 -18.20
N ASN A 649 25.83 17.65 -17.45
CA ASN A 649 26.69 18.73 -17.94
C ASN A 649 27.46 19.45 -16.81
N VAL A 650 28.78 19.57 -17.06
CA VAL A 650 29.82 20.43 -16.42
C VAL A 650 30.63 19.82 -15.25
N VAL A 651 31.83 19.37 -15.63
CA VAL A 651 33.19 19.61 -15.08
C VAL A 651 33.48 19.38 -13.58
N GLU A 652 34.57 18.63 -13.39
CA GLU A 652 35.33 18.26 -12.19
C GLU A 652 35.35 19.26 -11.02
N PRO A 653 35.54 18.71 -9.81
CA PRO A 653 36.63 19.16 -8.95
C PRO A 653 37.68 18.06 -8.79
N ASN A 654 38.92 18.48 -9.04
CA ASN A 654 40.17 17.75 -8.90
C ASN A 654 40.38 17.10 -7.52
N ASP A 655 40.93 15.88 -7.59
CA ASP A 655 41.92 15.23 -6.72
C ASP A 655 41.98 15.56 -5.21
N ASN A 656 41.57 14.59 -4.40
CA ASN A 656 42.53 13.64 -3.81
C ASN A 656 41.81 12.60 -2.95
N GLN A 657 41.62 11.39 -3.47
CA GLN A 657 41.50 10.18 -2.63
C GLN A 657 42.24 9.03 -3.30
N GLN A 658 43.43 8.74 -2.77
CA GLN A 658 44.05 7.43 -2.89
C GLN A 658 43.36 6.47 -1.91
N ASP A 659 42.99 5.33 -2.47
CA ASP A 659 42.90 3.97 -1.91
C ASP A 659 42.33 3.77 -0.50
N GLU A 660 41.25 2.99 -0.42
CA GLU A 660 41.27 1.73 0.33
C GLU A 660 40.13 0.78 -0.09
N ASP A 661 40.55 -0.42 -0.51
CA ASP A 661 39.75 -1.59 -0.86
C ASP A 661 39.06 -2.20 0.37
N LEU A 662 37.76 -2.51 0.26
CA LEU A 662 37.08 -3.50 1.10
C LEU A 662 36.18 -4.41 0.25
N ASN A 663 36.81 -5.47 -0.26
CA ASN A 663 36.28 -6.81 -0.55
C ASN A 663 34.80 -6.90 -1.00
N ILE A 664 34.50 -6.37 -2.20
CA ILE A 664 33.19 -6.54 -2.84
C ILE A 664 33.19 -7.90 -3.55
N PRO A 665 32.24 -8.82 -3.24
CA PRO A 665 32.19 -10.11 -3.92
C PRO A 665 31.92 -9.92 -5.43
N TYR A 666 32.66 -10.66 -6.27
CA TYR A 666 32.56 -10.64 -7.74
C TYR A 666 31.15 -10.93 -8.26
N PHE A 667 30.36 -11.72 -7.51
CA PHE A 667 28.96 -12.00 -7.76
C PHE A 667 28.18 -12.09 -6.43
N SER A 668 26.97 -11.53 -6.38
CA SER A 668 26.05 -11.64 -5.24
C SER A 668 24.60 -11.75 -5.71
N GLU A 669 23.96 -12.89 -5.42
CA GLU A 669 22.55 -13.14 -5.74
C GLU A 669 21.63 -12.09 -5.09
N SER A 670 21.91 -11.73 -3.83
CA SER A 670 21.06 -10.80 -3.07
C SER A 670 21.08 -9.39 -3.63
N LEU A 671 22.20 -8.95 -4.22
CA LEU A 671 22.29 -7.65 -4.87
C LEU A 671 21.54 -7.63 -6.22
N GLY A 672 21.64 -8.71 -6.99
CA GLY A 672 20.89 -8.85 -8.24
C GLY A 672 19.37 -8.85 -8.06
N LEU A 673 18.88 -9.58 -7.04
CA LEU A 673 17.44 -9.69 -6.75
C LEU A 673 16.82 -8.45 -6.11
N LYS A 674 17.62 -7.49 -5.64
CA LYS A 674 17.11 -6.16 -5.25
C LYS A 674 16.62 -5.35 -6.45
N LYS A 675 17.20 -5.59 -7.63
CA LYS A 675 16.87 -4.90 -8.89
C LYS A 675 15.95 -5.73 -9.79
N TRP A 676 16.11 -7.05 -9.74
CA TRP A 676 15.29 -8.01 -10.46
C TRP A 676 14.34 -8.71 -9.49
N SER A 677 13.06 -8.37 -9.55
CA SER A 677 12.02 -8.88 -8.63
C SER A 677 11.71 -10.38 -8.79
N ASP A 678 12.13 -11.01 -9.88
CA ASP A 678 11.94 -12.44 -10.16
C ASP A 678 13.27 -13.18 -10.38
N LYS A 679 13.47 -14.25 -9.60
CA LYS A 679 14.68 -15.09 -9.61
C LYS A 679 14.90 -15.83 -10.93
N LYS A 680 13.82 -16.27 -11.61
CA LYS A 680 13.95 -16.98 -12.91
C LYS A 680 14.38 -16.02 -14.02
N SER A 681 13.81 -14.83 -14.04
CA SER A 681 14.19 -13.78 -14.99
C SER A 681 15.64 -13.34 -14.78
N TYR A 682 16.09 -13.19 -13.54
CA TYR A 682 17.50 -12.88 -13.23
C TYR A 682 18.46 -14.00 -13.67
N GLN A 683 18.11 -15.27 -13.43
CA GLN A 683 18.88 -16.42 -13.91
C GLN A 683 18.96 -16.49 -15.44
N SER A 684 17.85 -16.19 -16.14
CA SER A 684 17.82 -16.13 -17.61
C SER A 684 18.78 -15.06 -18.14
N GLN A 685 18.81 -13.89 -17.53
CA GLN A 685 19.70 -12.80 -17.93
C GLN A 685 21.18 -13.08 -17.59
N LEU A 686 21.47 -13.77 -16.49
CA LEU A 686 22.82 -14.27 -16.19
C LEU A 686 23.29 -15.31 -17.21
N ALA A 687 22.40 -16.18 -17.69
CA ALA A 687 22.72 -17.15 -18.74
C ALA A 687 23.00 -16.47 -20.09
N VAL A 688 22.17 -15.48 -20.48
CA VAL A 688 22.39 -14.66 -21.67
C VAL A 688 23.72 -13.89 -21.58
N PHE A 689 24.07 -13.40 -20.38
CA PHE A 689 25.33 -12.72 -20.14
C PHE A 689 26.54 -13.63 -20.40
N LEU A 690 26.52 -14.87 -19.87
CA LEU A 690 27.59 -15.84 -20.14
C LEU A 690 27.72 -16.15 -21.63
N GLU A 691 26.60 -16.35 -22.34
CA GLU A 691 26.61 -16.68 -23.77
C GLU A 691 27.21 -15.56 -24.65
N HIS A 692 26.93 -14.30 -24.31
CA HIS A 692 27.31 -13.16 -25.16
C HIS A 692 28.63 -12.51 -24.79
N HIS A 693 29.08 -12.62 -23.54
CA HIS A 693 30.19 -11.82 -23.02
C HIS A 693 31.40 -12.64 -22.57
N GLU A 694 31.33 -13.98 -22.55
CA GLU A 694 32.45 -14.84 -22.13
C GLU A 694 33.75 -14.60 -22.92
N ASN A 695 33.64 -14.27 -24.21
CA ASN A 695 34.80 -14.02 -25.08
C ASN A 695 35.14 -12.53 -25.28
N ASP A 696 34.44 -11.61 -24.60
CA ASP A 696 34.60 -10.19 -24.87
C ASP A 696 35.98 -9.67 -24.45
N ILE A 697 36.60 -10.24 -23.42
CA ILE A 697 37.97 -9.86 -23.02
C ILE A 697 39.00 -10.20 -24.10
N GLN A 698 38.90 -11.39 -24.69
CA GLN A 698 39.79 -11.79 -25.78
C GLN A 698 39.58 -10.89 -27.00
N ARG A 699 38.33 -10.58 -27.34
CA ARG A 699 38.00 -9.67 -28.46
C ARG A 699 38.49 -8.24 -28.22
N ILE A 700 38.40 -7.74 -26.99
CA ILE A 700 38.94 -6.43 -26.62
C ILE A 700 40.47 -6.44 -26.76
N SER A 701 41.15 -7.52 -26.34
CA SER A 701 42.60 -7.67 -26.52
C SER A 701 42.98 -7.70 -28.01
N ASP A 702 42.30 -8.52 -28.82
CA ASP A 702 42.59 -8.68 -30.25
C ASP A 702 42.40 -7.38 -31.04
N GLU A 703 41.40 -6.56 -30.68
CA GLU A 703 41.17 -5.27 -31.32
C GLU A 703 42.17 -4.20 -30.85
N LEU A 704 42.69 -4.30 -29.64
CA LEU A 704 43.77 -3.42 -29.17
C LEU A 704 45.12 -3.78 -29.78
N ASP A 705 45.40 -5.06 -30.01
CA ASP A 705 46.59 -5.51 -30.74
C ASP A 705 46.58 -5.08 -32.22
N LYS A 706 45.39 -4.85 -32.78
CA LYS A 706 45.19 -4.29 -34.14
C LYS A 706 45.10 -2.75 -34.16
N ASP A 707 45.32 -2.09 -33.03
CA ASP A 707 45.16 -0.63 -32.84
C ASP A 707 43.75 -0.08 -33.14
N ASN A 708 42.73 -0.94 -33.10
CA ASN A 708 41.33 -0.56 -33.34
C ASN A 708 40.63 -0.15 -32.03
N LYS A 709 41.11 0.96 -31.46
CA LYS A 709 40.66 1.50 -30.15
C LYS A 709 39.16 1.82 -30.11
N THR A 710 38.58 2.23 -31.23
CA THR A 710 37.15 2.57 -31.33
C THR A 710 36.27 1.33 -31.07
N GLU A 711 36.63 0.19 -31.65
CA GLU A 711 35.87 -1.05 -31.48
C GLU A 711 36.12 -1.69 -30.11
N ALA A 712 37.36 -1.65 -29.62
CA ALA A 712 37.68 -2.05 -28.25
C ALA A 712 36.90 -1.25 -27.20
N LYS A 713 36.74 0.07 -27.41
CA LYS A 713 35.91 0.94 -26.56
C LYS A 713 34.43 0.54 -26.62
N ARG A 714 33.91 0.23 -27.81
CA ARG A 714 32.52 -0.21 -27.98
C ARG A 714 32.24 -1.52 -27.23
N LEU A 715 33.16 -2.48 -27.30
CA LEU A 715 33.07 -3.75 -26.57
C LEU A 715 33.14 -3.53 -25.05
N CYS A 716 34.04 -2.66 -24.56
CA CYS A 716 34.10 -2.27 -23.15
C CYS A 716 32.81 -1.61 -22.67
N HIS A 717 32.25 -0.69 -23.46
CA HIS A 717 30.99 -0.02 -23.13
C HIS A 717 29.82 -1.00 -23.01
N LYS A 718 29.76 -1.98 -23.92
CA LYS A 718 28.74 -3.04 -23.91
C LYS A 718 28.88 -3.93 -22.67
N LEU A 719 30.10 -4.36 -22.36
CA LEU A 719 30.40 -5.16 -21.16
C LEU A 719 30.04 -4.40 -19.88
N ARG A 720 30.38 -3.11 -19.80
CA ARG A 720 29.99 -2.23 -18.68
C ARG A 720 28.47 -2.17 -18.52
N GLY A 721 27.73 -1.96 -19.60
CA GLY A 721 26.27 -1.90 -19.57
C GLY A 721 25.63 -3.17 -19.02
N SER A 722 26.05 -4.33 -19.55
CA SER A 722 25.54 -5.64 -19.10
C SER A 722 25.91 -5.95 -17.65
N ALA A 723 27.16 -5.66 -17.24
CA ALA A 723 27.60 -5.85 -15.86
C ALA A 723 26.83 -4.95 -14.86
N GLY A 724 26.53 -3.70 -15.23
CA GLY A 724 25.72 -2.79 -14.41
C GLY A 724 24.24 -3.17 -14.33
N ALA A 725 23.67 -3.77 -15.39
CA ALA A 725 22.30 -4.26 -15.36
C ALA A 725 22.12 -5.46 -14.41
N LEU A 726 23.16 -6.29 -14.28
CA LEU A 726 23.18 -7.51 -13.48
C LEU A 726 23.79 -7.34 -12.08
N GLU A 727 24.20 -6.13 -11.71
CA GLU A 727 24.86 -5.78 -10.44
C GLU A 727 26.20 -6.51 -10.21
N LEU A 728 26.94 -6.81 -11.30
CA LEU A 728 28.30 -7.36 -11.28
C LEU A 728 29.32 -6.23 -11.04
N LYS A 729 29.32 -5.69 -9.81
CA LYS A 729 29.98 -4.42 -9.47
C LYS A 729 31.48 -4.38 -9.76
N PRO A 730 32.30 -5.38 -9.38
CA PRO A 730 33.74 -5.33 -9.69
C PRO A 730 34.02 -5.31 -11.20
N LEU A 731 33.24 -6.07 -11.97
CA LEU A 731 33.34 -6.10 -13.43
C LEU A 731 32.91 -4.79 -14.07
N TRP A 732 31.83 -4.17 -13.57
CA TRP A 732 31.38 -2.84 -13.99
C TRP A 732 32.46 -1.77 -13.74
N GLN A 733 33.11 -1.79 -12.57
CA GLN A 733 34.15 -0.83 -12.21
C GLN A 733 35.38 -0.96 -13.11
N LEU A 734 35.88 -2.18 -13.32
CA LEU A 734 37.05 -2.43 -14.16
C LEU A 734 36.77 -2.13 -15.65
N ALA A 735 35.58 -2.49 -16.15
CA ALA A 735 35.17 -2.14 -17.52
C ALA A 735 35.07 -0.61 -17.71
N THR A 736 34.58 0.11 -16.68
CA THR A 736 34.55 1.59 -16.69
C THR A 736 35.95 2.19 -16.69
N LYS A 737 36.88 1.62 -15.91
CA LYS A 737 38.29 2.07 -15.88
C LYS A 737 38.97 1.86 -17.24
N LEU A 738 38.79 0.70 -17.87
CA LEU A 738 39.35 0.41 -19.19
C LEU A 738 38.73 1.29 -20.29
N GLU A 739 37.41 1.49 -20.28
CA GLU A 739 36.72 2.37 -21.23
C GLU A 739 37.22 3.82 -21.15
N LYS A 740 37.42 4.35 -19.93
CA LYS A 740 38.00 5.68 -19.71
C LYS A 740 39.45 5.76 -20.18
N ALA A 741 40.27 4.75 -19.89
CA ALA A 741 41.65 4.70 -20.34
C ALA A 741 41.76 4.73 -21.89
N LEU A 742 40.87 4.02 -22.58
CA LEU A 742 40.74 4.02 -24.04
C LEU A 742 40.24 5.35 -24.61
N GLN A 743 39.60 6.21 -23.80
CA GLN A 743 39.14 7.53 -24.22
C GLN A 743 40.20 8.62 -24.09
N VAL A 744 41.14 8.48 -23.14
CA VAL A 744 42.19 9.48 -22.87
C VAL A 744 43.51 9.15 -23.60
N ASP A 745 43.56 8.01 -24.30
CA ASP A 745 44.70 7.52 -25.09
C ASP A 745 46.02 7.39 -24.30
N SER A 746 45.94 6.67 -23.17
CA SER A 746 47.06 6.52 -22.21
C SER A 746 48.20 5.59 -22.65
N GLY A 747 48.11 4.92 -23.80
CA GLY A 747 49.22 4.20 -24.44
C GLY A 747 49.63 2.84 -23.83
N ASP A 748 49.28 2.53 -22.58
CA ASP A 748 49.48 1.20 -21.97
C ASP A 748 48.22 0.74 -21.21
N TYR A 749 47.55 -0.28 -21.77
CA TYR A 749 46.30 -0.86 -21.24
C TYR A 749 46.49 -2.26 -20.63
N SER A 750 47.74 -2.76 -20.64
CA SER A 750 48.06 -4.15 -20.32
C SER A 750 47.67 -4.51 -18.88
N SER A 751 47.84 -3.57 -17.95
CA SER A 751 47.49 -3.76 -16.53
C SER A 751 45.97 -3.83 -16.31
N GLN A 752 45.21 -2.92 -16.91
CA GLN A 752 43.76 -2.84 -16.79
C GLN A 752 43.07 -4.03 -17.48
N LEU A 753 43.59 -4.45 -18.65
CA LEU A 753 43.14 -5.65 -19.34
C LEU A 753 43.34 -6.90 -18.49
N LYS A 754 44.51 -7.04 -17.85
CA LYS A 754 44.82 -8.20 -17.00
C LYS A 754 43.92 -8.27 -15.76
N GLN A 755 43.66 -7.12 -15.13
CA GLN A 755 42.73 -7.04 -13.99
C GLN A 755 41.29 -7.36 -14.41
N LEU A 756 40.84 -6.84 -15.55
CA LEU A 756 39.52 -7.13 -16.10
C LEU A 756 39.37 -8.60 -16.48
N ALA A 757 40.41 -9.22 -17.05
CA ALA A 757 40.42 -10.65 -17.38
C ALA A 757 40.28 -11.55 -16.15
N LEU A 758 41.04 -11.26 -15.08
CA LEU A 758 40.95 -11.99 -13.81
C LEU A 758 39.55 -11.87 -13.19
N CYS A 759 39.04 -10.64 -13.09
CA CYS A 759 37.70 -10.39 -12.55
C CYS A 759 36.60 -11.08 -13.37
N MET A 760 36.73 -11.08 -14.71
CA MET A 760 35.77 -11.75 -15.59
C MET A 760 35.80 -13.27 -15.40
N GLY A 761 36.98 -13.88 -15.29
CA GLY A 761 37.13 -15.30 -15.03
C GLY A 761 36.43 -15.74 -13.75
N GLU A 762 36.69 -15.05 -12.64
CA GLU A 762 36.07 -15.36 -11.35
C GLU A 762 34.56 -15.12 -11.35
N THR A 763 34.09 -14.06 -12.01
CA THR A 763 32.66 -13.78 -12.18
C THR A 763 31.96 -14.89 -12.97
N ILE A 764 32.57 -15.35 -14.06
CA ILE A 764 32.03 -16.44 -14.89
C ILE A 764 31.94 -17.74 -14.09
N GLU A 765 32.97 -18.10 -13.32
CA GLU A 765 32.95 -19.32 -12.51
C GLU A 765 31.86 -19.27 -11.43
N LEU A 766 31.71 -18.15 -10.73
CA LEU A 766 30.69 -17.99 -9.69
C LEU A 766 29.27 -18.00 -10.29
N VAL A 767 29.05 -17.34 -11.43
CA VAL A 767 27.75 -17.35 -12.10
C VAL A 767 27.43 -18.75 -12.65
N ARG A 768 28.42 -19.49 -13.18
CA ARG A 768 28.25 -20.89 -13.60
C ARG A 768 27.93 -21.80 -12.43
N ALA A 769 28.63 -21.65 -11.30
CA ALA A 769 28.36 -22.41 -10.08
C ALA A 769 26.92 -22.19 -9.62
N TYR A 770 26.47 -20.93 -9.55
CA TYR A 770 25.10 -20.56 -9.19
C TYR A 770 24.02 -21.11 -10.14
N LEU A 771 24.29 -21.10 -11.46
CA LEU A 771 23.38 -21.68 -12.45
C LEU A 771 23.41 -23.22 -12.45
N SER A 772 24.49 -23.85 -11.97
CA SER A 772 24.66 -25.30 -11.89
C SER A 772 24.06 -25.92 -10.62
N GLU A 773 24.16 -25.26 -9.46
CA GLU A 773 23.54 -25.70 -8.20
C GLU A 773 22.01 -25.78 -8.28
N ASN A 774 21.40 -24.99 -9.18
CA ASN A 774 19.95 -25.01 -9.42
C ASN A 774 19.51 -25.95 -10.56
N ARG A 775 20.41 -26.74 -11.16
CA ARG A 775 20.04 -27.84 -12.08
C ARG A 775 19.77 -29.14 -11.32
N GLN A 776 18.76 -29.15 -10.44
CA GLN A 776 18.02 -30.38 -10.12
C GLN A 776 16.71 -30.43 -10.92
N ILE A 777 16.81 -30.61 -12.24
CA ILE A 777 15.74 -31.21 -13.03
C ILE A 777 16.37 -32.23 -13.97
N LYS A 778 15.87 -33.46 -13.82
CA LYS A 778 16.11 -34.70 -14.57
C LYS A 778 16.30 -34.49 -16.09
N PRO A 779 17.00 -35.43 -16.77
CA PRO A 779 17.21 -35.37 -18.21
C PRO A 779 15.88 -35.25 -18.96
N LYS A 780 15.79 -34.28 -19.88
CA LYS A 780 14.70 -34.16 -20.85
C LYS A 780 14.69 -35.40 -21.74
N SER A 781 13.73 -36.30 -21.49
CA SER A 781 13.27 -37.27 -22.48
C SER A 781 12.02 -36.75 -23.18
N ASN A 782 12.10 -36.71 -24.51
CA ASN A 782 11.03 -36.63 -25.51
C ASN A 782 10.34 -35.28 -25.78
N LEU A 783 10.80 -34.66 -26.88
CA LEU A 783 9.98 -33.88 -27.81
C LEU A 783 8.68 -34.66 -28.12
N LYS A 784 7.53 -34.13 -27.71
CA LYS A 784 6.24 -34.49 -28.31
C LYS A 784 5.98 -33.49 -29.42
N VAL A 785 6.08 -33.96 -30.66
CA VAL A 785 5.42 -33.33 -31.81
C VAL A 785 3.92 -33.44 -31.53
N VAL A 786 3.25 -32.32 -31.26
CA VAL A 786 1.79 -32.30 -31.18
C VAL A 786 1.27 -32.40 -32.61
N GLU A 787 0.68 -33.54 -32.98
CA GLU A 787 -0.04 -33.70 -34.24
C GLU A 787 -1.13 -32.63 -34.33
N PHE A 788 -1.28 -32.00 -35.50
CA PHE A 788 -2.32 -30.99 -35.74
C PHE A 788 -3.69 -31.69 -35.78
N THR A 789 -4.33 -31.82 -34.61
CA THR A 789 -5.67 -32.37 -34.44
C THR A 789 -6.74 -31.29 -34.54
N HIS A 790 -8.00 -31.72 -34.65
CA HIS A 790 -9.18 -30.86 -34.64
C HIS A 790 -9.29 -29.97 -33.37
N GLU A 791 -8.63 -30.36 -32.28
CA GLU A 791 -8.57 -29.60 -31.02
C GLU A 791 -7.57 -28.44 -31.09
N THR A 792 -6.42 -28.63 -31.74
CA THR A 792 -5.43 -27.57 -32.05
C THR A 792 -6.04 -26.47 -32.91
N GLU A 793 -6.80 -26.85 -33.94
CA GLU A 793 -7.46 -25.88 -34.82
C GLU A 793 -8.50 -25.06 -34.05
N HIS A 794 -9.32 -25.71 -33.21
CA HIS A 794 -10.30 -25.03 -32.38
C HIS A 794 -9.63 -24.10 -31.33
N ALA A 795 -8.47 -24.49 -30.79
CA ALA A 795 -7.67 -23.64 -29.91
C ALA A 795 -7.16 -22.38 -30.66
N CYS A 796 -6.61 -22.54 -31.86
CA CYS A 796 -6.17 -21.41 -32.69
C CYS A 796 -7.34 -20.48 -33.07
N GLN A 797 -8.51 -21.03 -33.39
CA GLN A 797 -9.71 -20.23 -33.71
C GLN A 797 -10.22 -19.43 -32.50
N ARG A 798 -10.14 -20.00 -31.28
CA ARG A 798 -10.46 -19.27 -30.04
C ARG A 798 -9.50 -18.11 -29.81
N VAL A 799 -8.20 -18.33 -30.01
CA VAL A 799 -7.19 -17.25 -29.90
C VAL A 799 -7.43 -16.17 -30.95
N LEU A 800 -7.74 -16.54 -32.21
CA LEU A 800 -8.10 -15.58 -33.26
C LEU A 800 -9.36 -14.77 -32.95
N LYS A 801 -10.35 -15.38 -32.29
CA LYS A 801 -11.57 -14.67 -31.89
C LYS A 801 -11.28 -13.64 -30.82
N THR A 802 -10.44 -13.98 -29.84
CA THR A 802 -10.06 -13.04 -28.77
C THR A 802 -9.08 -11.98 -29.26
N LEU A 803 -8.19 -12.29 -30.22
CA LEU A 803 -7.29 -11.30 -30.81
C LEU A 803 -8.05 -10.16 -31.51
N LYS A 804 -9.31 -10.39 -31.94
CA LYS A 804 -10.17 -9.35 -32.52
C LYS A 804 -10.76 -8.38 -31.48
N SER A 805 -10.66 -8.66 -30.17
CA SER A 805 -11.12 -7.74 -29.14
C SER A 805 -10.10 -6.66 -28.80
N ASP A 806 -8.88 -6.72 -29.38
CA ASP A 806 -7.75 -5.81 -29.14
C ASP A 806 -7.47 -5.59 -27.63
N ASN A 807 -7.84 -6.56 -26.80
CA ASN A 807 -7.69 -6.52 -25.34
C ASN A 807 -6.65 -7.56 -24.89
N PRO A 808 -5.46 -7.12 -24.43
CA PRO A 808 -4.36 -8.02 -24.08
C PRO A 808 -4.70 -8.92 -22.89
N ASP A 809 -5.45 -8.43 -21.88
CA ASP A 809 -5.86 -9.22 -20.71
C ASP A 809 -6.79 -10.38 -21.10
N GLU A 810 -7.66 -10.14 -22.08
CA GLU A 810 -8.61 -11.16 -22.57
C GLU A 810 -7.89 -12.22 -23.40
N VAL A 811 -6.93 -11.80 -24.24
CA VAL A 811 -6.12 -12.70 -25.06
C VAL A 811 -5.20 -13.54 -24.17
N GLU A 812 -4.55 -12.95 -23.17
CA GLU A 812 -3.66 -13.67 -22.24
C GLU A 812 -4.43 -14.70 -21.40
N LYS A 813 -5.62 -14.34 -20.91
CA LYS A 813 -6.54 -15.30 -20.25
C LYS A 813 -6.96 -16.44 -21.17
N THR A 814 -7.14 -16.17 -22.46
CA THR A 814 -7.48 -17.20 -23.44
C THR A 814 -6.27 -18.09 -23.73
N LEU A 815 -5.08 -17.51 -23.93
CA LEU A 815 -3.83 -18.21 -24.21
C LEU A 815 -3.45 -19.15 -23.07
N ASN A 816 -3.56 -18.71 -21.81
CA ASN A 816 -3.31 -19.53 -20.63
C ASN A 816 -4.23 -20.75 -20.52
N LYS A 817 -5.46 -20.66 -21.06
CA LYS A 817 -6.41 -21.79 -21.10
C LYS A 817 -6.11 -22.80 -22.20
N VAL A 818 -5.47 -22.37 -23.29
CA VAL A 818 -5.21 -23.22 -24.47
C VAL A 818 -3.74 -23.55 -24.71
N ASN A 819 -2.81 -23.05 -23.88
CA ASN A 819 -1.36 -23.23 -24.11
C ASN A 819 -0.93 -24.70 -24.21
N LYS A 820 -1.60 -25.61 -23.49
CA LYS A 820 -1.29 -27.05 -23.51
C LYS A 820 -1.65 -27.73 -24.84
N LEU A 821 -2.44 -27.05 -25.66
CA LEU A 821 -2.90 -27.51 -26.97
C LEU A 821 -2.13 -26.83 -28.12
N LEU A 822 -1.27 -25.85 -27.84
CA LEU A 822 -0.53 -25.11 -28.86
C LEU A 822 0.99 -25.36 -28.71
N PRO A 823 1.78 -25.32 -29.80
CA PRO A 823 3.23 -25.40 -29.68
C PRO A 823 3.80 -24.20 -28.91
N ASP A 824 4.81 -24.46 -28.07
CA ASP A 824 5.48 -23.43 -27.26
C ASP A 824 6.03 -22.27 -28.13
N GLU A 825 6.50 -22.58 -29.34
CA GLU A 825 7.04 -21.59 -30.29
C GLU A 825 5.96 -20.61 -30.82
N LEU A 826 4.75 -21.13 -31.05
CA LEU A 826 3.60 -20.30 -31.45
C LEU A 826 3.13 -19.43 -30.28
N VAL A 827 3.05 -20.01 -29.08
CA VAL A 827 2.67 -19.30 -27.85
C VAL A 827 3.66 -18.19 -27.53
N GLY A 828 4.97 -18.45 -27.66
CA GLY A 828 6.03 -17.46 -27.48
C GLY A 828 5.94 -16.31 -28.48
N SER A 829 5.64 -16.61 -29.75
CA SER A 829 5.47 -15.60 -30.79
C SER A 829 4.24 -14.71 -30.54
N ILE A 830 3.13 -15.28 -30.09
CA ILE A 830 1.92 -14.52 -29.72
C ILE A 830 2.19 -13.63 -28.51
N ASN A 831 2.84 -14.15 -27.46
CA ASN A 831 3.19 -13.36 -26.28
C ASN A 831 4.13 -12.19 -26.60
N THR A 832 5.07 -12.39 -27.53
CA THR A 832 5.94 -11.30 -28.01
C THR A 832 5.11 -10.20 -28.68
N CYS A 833 4.20 -10.56 -29.58
CA CYS A 833 3.31 -9.58 -30.22
C CYS A 833 2.36 -8.90 -29.23
N LEU A 834 1.88 -9.60 -28.20
CA LEU A 834 1.07 -9.01 -27.12
C LEU A 834 1.86 -8.00 -26.29
N SER A 835 3.14 -8.28 -26.00
CA SER A 835 4.02 -7.34 -25.31
C SER A 835 4.31 -6.07 -26.12
N GLU A 836 4.20 -6.16 -27.46
CA GLU A 836 4.34 -5.06 -28.40
C GLU A 836 2.99 -4.39 -28.76
N PHE A 837 1.85 -4.85 -28.19
CA PHE A 837 0.49 -4.43 -28.55
C PHE A 837 0.13 -4.60 -30.04
N ASP A 838 0.81 -5.50 -30.77
CA ASP A 838 0.60 -5.75 -32.19
C ASP A 838 -0.32 -6.97 -32.43
N PHE A 839 -1.62 -6.75 -32.21
CA PHE A 839 -2.67 -7.78 -32.38
C PHE A 839 -2.81 -8.25 -33.84
N ARG A 840 -2.53 -7.38 -34.82
CA ARG A 840 -2.61 -7.71 -36.25
C ARG A 840 -1.50 -8.67 -36.68
N ARG A 841 -0.29 -8.47 -36.15
CA ARG A 841 0.83 -9.39 -36.36
C ARG A 841 0.59 -10.72 -35.65
N ALA A 842 0.06 -10.70 -34.42
CA ALA A 842 -0.36 -11.92 -33.72
C ALA A 842 -1.42 -12.70 -34.52
N GLU A 843 -2.44 -12.03 -35.06
CA GLU A 843 -3.43 -12.67 -35.94
C GLU A 843 -2.80 -13.31 -37.17
N THR A 844 -1.81 -12.63 -37.78
CA THR A 844 -1.15 -13.10 -39.00
C THR A 844 -0.30 -14.33 -38.72
N ILE A 845 0.38 -14.38 -37.58
CA ILE A 845 1.15 -15.55 -37.12
C ILE A 845 0.21 -16.74 -36.88
N VAL A 846 -0.92 -16.55 -36.21
CA VAL A 846 -1.88 -17.63 -35.95
C VAL A 846 -2.53 -18.11 -37.25
N LYS A 847 -2.91 -17.21 -38.16
CA LYS A 847 -3.44 -17.58 -39.50
C LYS A 847 -2.40 -18.32 -40.34
N ALA A 848 -1.15 -17.89 -40.33
CA ALA A 848 -0.05 -18.55 -41.02
C ALA A 848 0.22 -19.95 -40.47
N TYR A 849 0.08 -20.14 -39.15
CA TYR A 849 0.22 -21.44 -38.51
C TYR A 849 -0.93 -22.41 -38.87
N ILE A 850 -2.17 -21.92 -38.95
CA ILE A 850 -3.31 -22.74 -39.42
C ILE A 850 -3.10 -23.14 -40.89
N ASN A 851 -2.71 -22.18 -41.75
CA ASN A 851 -2.55 -22.42 -43.18
C ASN A 851 -1.39 -23.37 -43.51
N SER A 852 -0.29 -23.33 -42.75
CA SER A 852 0.88 -24.21 -42.97
C SER A 852 0.67 -25.66 -42.54
N ARG A 853 -0.43 -25.96 -41.84
CA ARG A 853 -0.77 -27.31 -41.37
C ARG A 853 -2.00 -27.92 -42.06
N ASN A 854 -2.76 -27.09 -42.80
CA ASN A 854 -3.85 -27.50 -43.70
C ASN A 854 -3.38 -27.70 -45.16
N SER A 855 -2.10 -27.45 -45.46
CA SER A 855 -1.43 -27.73 -46.74
C SER A 855 -0.58 -28.98 -46.62
#